data_AF-B9Y9T5-F1
#
_entry.id   AF-B9Y9T5-F1
#
_cell.length_a   1.000
_cell.length_b   1.000
_cell.length_c   1.000
_cell.angle_alpha   90.00
_cell.angle_beta   90.00
_cell.angle_gamma   90.00
#
_symmetry.space_group_name_H-M   'P 1'
#
loop_
_entity.id
_entity.type
_entity.pdbx_description
1 polymer ?
#
loop_
_entity_poly.entity_id
_entity_poly.type
_entity_poly.pdbx_seq_one_letter_code
_entity_poly.pdbx_strand_id
1 'polypeptide(L)'
;MKNLLVFLLSICLISDNLTLVKAEDQGESAGEGTIAEVQESSAPEITPDSNDLNPTLVPTLEPEPDQEPEIPVDKPTKSPEIVVTPPNTDEPLNTSEPELSSELETLSSVDFTNPEYPDLEVDFNTLHQRSEIALFSSENNAPDFKSAADAVKEALISREATITVTFPVSAYPDRDNVIMDLIEQAMAYDNNINPEAGDYLQLNYRGWSGGGYIQNNQYTLTYTVEYMTTLLEEKQTGVTISQLLFATYQVDKISDPQEKIKVIYDYVTSHVSYDYTYSKYDAYNALINHTAVCQGYALLMYRMLSAAGLKTRIITGGNHAWNIVSIGGLWYNLDATWDAGMEGNYQYYLKSDNAFADHYRKEKYKTEAFYVQFPMASLSYGQEIEEQPTYIQDLNFGSLTTTAGEIFNYDQLAGKSRVYLFFSKDCGNCQITLEELKASAVQAYPYVQVFLFEVNQTSDGEVNRFLEQEGLSDFAAFSDSGSLMRQYMRILNTGDIQYPLLIIADPDGQIRYWDDEVQEAEEFNQAVRLMKESHYYKPITAIESDNISLITGKEHPLTVAIQPADASDQRLSYYSEDEGIAGIDDFGKITGNRSGTTRVHIIPAENLRLEKIIEVHVVSAVTSLTFNNIKNEYEAGISEDIYVNIQPQDWGNREIHWASSNEAVLTISGTSDHGIIQTLKPGYTVLSAEIDDVKIEKTIRVLGEIELPEDLTVEQAKNGDLLITTKDAFWKENLLGHGSNNILLTNGIEEYALTEEFQMNDKHQLVMNFNRLLELGILKGNYQITFDSLHYQSFHGDILLNFGAEELPQNLSLKQRENGDLVLTTENSDYRQQITGFSLYSESGKEYHLTYTTAEDFILVPYSQIVKQNLKKGTYQFTISSFGYALWKGEVQIEKTGIFTQEGENLYYTGQKIQLETFSDNEIIKWSSSNSSIASIDTNGLLTFKAAGTVKIIAKYPDESQTYTIKVLKSILKISLDNNKLLVNEPTKLHLDRNVEDQIIWNIADPSILDLDEENLEITGKKPGITKLTAMMNGISSTLSVTVYSIDVNSKLSIRVEDYQSAGLEIGEERQIRVVGSIGQEEVNDRVTLTSSNPKVAVIDEAGKLKAIGLGTTTITAAVKE
;
A
#
# COMPACT_ATOMS: atom_id res chain seq x y z
N MET A 1 -5.41 -29.06 -13.48
CA MET A 1 -4.52 -30.07 -12.81
C MET A 1 -3.66 -29.49 -11.70
N LYS A 2 -2.74 -28.52 -11.92
CA LYS A 2 -1.87 -27.98 -10.83
C LYS A 2 -2.67 -27.59 -9.57
N ASN A 3 -3.77 -26.84 -9.71
CA ASN A 3 -4.58 -26.38 -8.58
C ASN A 3 -5.21 -27.55 -7.79
N LEU A 4 -5.56 -28.66 -8.44
CA LEU A 4 -6.05 -29.88 -7.78
C LEU A 4 -4.93 -30.54 -6.95
N LEU A 5 -3.68 -30.48 -7.42
CA LEU A 5 -2.52 -31.00 -6.69
C LEU A 5 -2.21 -30.14 -5.45
N VAL A 6 -2.33 -28.81 -5.57
CA VAL A 6 -2.20 -27.87 -4.43
C VAL A 6 -3.30 -28.12 -3.40
N PHE A 7 -4.56 -28.22 -3.82
CA PHE A 7 -5.70 -28.49 -2.94
C PHE A 7 -5.58 -29.83 -2.19
N LEU A 8 -5.11 -30.88 -2.88
CA LEU A 8 -4.82 -32.18 -2.24
C LEU A 8 -3.64 -32.12 -1.25
N LEU A 9 -2.62 -31.28 -1.50
CA LEU A 9 -1.52 -31.06 -0.56
C LEU A 9 -1.97 -30.30 0.70
N SER A 10 -2.89 -29.34 0.58
CA SER A 10 -3.47 -28.62 1.73
C SER A 10 -4.19 -29.57 2.71
N ILE A 11 -4.86 -30.61 2.20
CA ILE A 11 -5.56 -31.61 3.01
C ILE A 11 -4.58 -32.46 3.85
N CYS A 12 -3.36 -32.69 3.36
CA CYS A 12 -2.36 -33.51 4.05
C CYS A 12 -1.67 -32.84 5.25
N LEU A 13 -1.95 -31.56 5.54
CA LEU A 13 -1.28 -30.82 6.63
C LEU A 13 -2.15 -30.59 7.88
N ILE A 14 -3.42 -31.02 7.88
CA ILE A 14 -4.34 -30.82 9.03
C ILE A 14 -5.16 -32.10 9.35
N SER A 15 -4.48 -33.22 9.63
CA SER A 15 -5.11 -34.36 10.33
C SER A 15 -4.09 -35.35 10.94
N ASP A 16 -3.64 -35.09 12.18
CA ASP A 16 -3.05 -36.14 13.02
C ASP A 16 -4.17 -37.08 13.53
N ASN A 17 -4.61 -38.01 12.67
CA ASN A 17 -5.23 -39.32 12.93
C ASN A 17 -6.12 -39.76 11.75
N LEU A 18 -5.55 -40.45 10.75
CA LEU A 18 -6.35 -41.29 9.83
C LEU A 18 -5.50 -42.45 9.29
N THR A 19 -5.80 -43.67 9.73
CA THR A 19 -5.01 -44.86 9.42
C THR A 19 -5.34 -45.40 8.03
N LEU A 20 -4.41 -45.28 7.08
CA LEU A 20 -4.55 -45.85 5.73
C LEU A 20 -4.56 -47.39 5.76
N VAL A 21 -5.75 -47.99 5.71
CA VAL A 21 -5.92 -49.42 5.45
C VAL A 21 -5.81 -49.67 3.95
N LYS A 22 -4.76 -50.41 3.56
CA LYS A 22 -4.49 -50.77 2.16
C LYS A 22 -5.47 -51.84 1.68
N ALA A 23 -6.17 -51.58 0.56
CA ALA A 23 -7.03 -52.57 -0.09
C ALA A 23 -6.26 -53.33 -1.18
N GLU A 24 -6.13 -54.65 -1.05
CA GLU A 24 -5.63 -55.56 -2.09
C GLU A 24 -6.53 -56.81 -2.18
N ASP A 25 -7.54 -56.70 -3.05
CA ASP A 25 -7.99 -57.70 -4.05
C ASP A 25 -8.55 -59.09 -3.61
N GLN A 26 -9.30 -59.70 -4.55
CA GLN A 26 -9.82 -61.09 -4.59
C GLN A 26 -10.94 -61.51 -3.61
N GLY A 27 -11.89 -62.34 -4.09
CA GLY A 27 -12.64 -63.26 -3.21
C GLY A 27 -14.14 -63.45 -3.47
N GLU A 28 -14.51 -64.17 -4.54
CA GLU A 28 -15.87 -64.53 -4.94
C GLU A 28 -16.81 -65.17 -3.88
N SER A 29 -18.12 -64.95 -4.12
CA SER A 29 -19.23 -65.96 -4.09
C SER A 29 -20.08 -66.20 -2.83
N ALA A 30 -21.38 -66.40 -3.12
CA ALA A 30 -22.45 -67.08 -2.37
C ALA A 30 -22.81 -66.59 -0.94
N GLY A 31 -24.08 -66.55 -0.55
CA GLY A 31 -25.31 -66.88 -1.28
C GLY A 31 -26.39 -67.45 -0.34
N GLU A 32 -27.67 -67.16 -0.61
CA GLU A 32 -28.84 -67.59 0.17
C GLU A 32 -28.89 -67.00 1.62
N GLY A 33 -30.05 -66.71 2.23
CA GLY A 33 -31.42 -66.75 1.74
C GLY A 33 -32.43 -66.20 2.76
N THR A 34 -33.69 -66.18 2.33
CA THR A 34 -34.97 -65.99 3.07
C THR A 34 -35.03 -66.66 4.47
N ILE A 35 -35.94 -66.35 5.40
CA ILE A 35 -37.39 -66.03 5.33
C ILE A 35 -37.78 -65.03 6.46
N ALA A 36 -38.97 -64.42 6.40
CA ALA A 36 -39.49 -63.38 7.29
C ALA A 36 -40.43 -63.89 8.44
N GLU A 37 -41.06 -62.93 9.14
CA GLU A 37 -42.27 -63.00 9.98
C GLU A 37 -42.25 -63.71 11.36
N VAL A 38 -42.59 -62.95 12.41
CA VAL A 38 -43.78 -63.16 13.28
C VAL A 38 -44.33 -61.76 13.70
N GLN A 39 -45.64 -61.65 13.89
CA GLN A 39 -46.39 -60.41 14.17
C GLN A 39 -47.17 -60.53 15.50
N GLU A 40 -47.37 -59.41 16.23
CA GLU A 40 -48.36 -59.20 17.33
C GLU A 40 -48.23 -60.08 18.61
N SER A 41 -48.76 -59.76 19.80
CA SER A 41 -50.09 -59.18 20.14
C SER A 41 -50.25 -58.70 21.61
N SER A 42 -51.24 -57.84 21.89
CA SER A 42 -52.00 -57.62 23.17
C SER A 42 -51.23 -57.16 24.45
N ALA A 43 -51.65 -56.21 25.32
CA ALA A 43 -52.97 -55.69 25.77
C ALA A 43 -53.75 -56.64 26.74
N PRO A 44 -54.74 -56.21 27.59
CA PRO A 44 -55.20 -54.87 28.02
C PRO A 44 -55.60 -54.74 29.54
N GLU A 45 -56.06 -53.54 30.00
CA GLU A 45 -57.28 -53.22 30.84
C GLU A 45 -57.66 -54.00 32.17
N ILE A 46 -58.56 -53.61 33.12
CA ILE A 46 -59.44 -52.43 33.42
C ILE A 46 -59.94 -52.42 34.92
N THR A 47 -59.89 -51.26 35.63
CA THR A 47 -60.79 -50.79 36.76
C THR A 47 -61.02 -51.71 38.00
N PRO A 48 -61.94 -51.47 38.99
CA PRO A 48 -62.79 -50.28 39.30
C PRO A 48 -62.92 -49.82 40.77
N ASP A 49 -63.67 -48.71 40.92
CA ASP A 49 -64.57 -48.32 42.03
C ASP A 49 -64.02 -47.54 43.27
N SER A 50 -64.96 -47.10 44.12
CA SER A 50 -64.98 -45.75 44.72
C SER A 50 -65.56 -45.66 46.15
N ASN A 51 -65.58 -44.42 46.71
CA ASN A 51 -66.22 -43.88 47.94
C ASN A 51 -65.22 -43.28 48.98
N ASP A 52 -65.48 -42.18 49.70
CA ASP A 52 -66.45 -41.06 49.56
C ASP A 52 -66.05 -39.92 50.55
N LEU A 53 -66.75 -38.77 50.47
CA LEU A 53 -66.93 -37.67 51.44
C LEU A 53 -66.15 -36.34 51.24
N ASN A 54 -66.97 -35.30 51.02
CA ASN A 54 -66.73 -33.83 50.93
C ASN A 54 -66.74 -33.20 52.37
N PRO A 55 -66.64 -31.85 52.62
CA PRO A 55 -66.57 -30.67 51.72
C PRO A 55 -65.42 -29.65 52.09
N THR A 56 -65.27 -28.39 51.62
CA THR A 56 -66.20 -27.33 51.11
C THR A 56 -65.47 -26.15 50.40
N LEU A 57 -66.05 -25.60 49.30
CA LEU A 57 -66.03 -24.19 48.74
C LEU A 57 -64.68 -23.51 48.31
N VAL A 58 -64.47 -22.78 47.18
CA VAL A 58 -65.27 -21.95 46.19
C VAL A 58 -65.50 -20.48 46.63
N PRO A 59 -65.52 -19.39 45.80
CA PRO A 59 -65.36 -19.15 44.32
C PRO A 59 -64.10 -18.28 43.94
N THR A 60 -63.63 -17.91 42.72
CA THR A 60 -64.08 -17.55 41.33
C THR A 60 -64.73 -16.16 41.09
N LEU A 61 -64.15 -15.30 40.22
CA LEU A 61 -64.78 -14.63 39.02
C LEU A 61 -64.04 -13.39 38.44
N GLU A 62 -64.25 -13.17 37.12
CA GLU A 62 -63.97 -12.00 36.22
C GLU A 62 -65.09 -10.90 36.31
N PRO A 63 -65.08 -9.68 35.66
CA PRO A 63 -64.74 -9.38 34.24
C PRO A 63 -64.25 -7.94 33.83
N GLU A 64 -64.27 -7.65 32.51
CA GLU A 64 -63.96 -6.41 31.72
C GLU A 64 -65.12 -5.34 31.71
N PRO A 65 -65.27 -4.31 30.81
CA PRO A 65 -64.44 -3.77 29.69
C PRO A 65 -64.39 -2.20 29.52
N ASP A 66 -63.81 -1.74 28.38
CA ASP A 66 -63.81 -0.42 27.65
C ASP A 66 -64.56 0.84 28.15
N GLN A 67 -63.98 2.04 27.85
CA GLN A 67 -64.57 3.18 27.06
C GLN A 67 -63.68 4.47 27.07
N GLU A 68 -63.79 5.29 26.01
CA GLU A 68 -63.25 6.68 25.80
C GLU A 68 -64.13 7.79 26.47
N PRO A 69 -63.86 9.13 26.37
CA PRO A 69 -62.62 9.93 26.21
C PRO A 69 -62.56 11.19 27.17
N GLU A 70 -61.62 12.13 26.97
CA GLU A 70 -61.79 13.63 26.94
C GLU A 70 -60.53 14.49 27.35
N ILE A 71 -60.56 15.77 26.94
CA ILE A 71 -59.50 16.82 26.84
C ILE A 71 -59.70 17.93 27.94
N PRO A 72 -59.07 19.15 28.00
CA PRO A 72 -57.82 19.72 27.43
C PRO A 72 -56.92 20.64 28.35
N VAL A 73 -55.65 20.83 27.96
CA VAL A 73 -54.85 22.09 27.76
C VAL A 73 -55.17 23.41 28.55
N ASP A 74 -54.21 24.05 29.27
CA ASP A 74 -53.41 25.26 28.84
C ASP A 74 -52.62 26.10 29.92
N LYS A 75 -51.31 26.39 29.67
CA LYS A 75 -50.53 27.68 29.87
C LYS A 75 -50.48 28.48 31.24
N PRO A 76 -49.77 29.66 31.37
CA PRO A 76 -48.39 30.04 30.92
C PRO A 76 -47.55 31.01 31.86
N THR A 77 -46.20 31.05 31.70
CA THR A 77 -45.27 32.25 31.79
C THR A 77 -45.08 33.03 33.13
N LYS A 78 -44.11 33.95 33.39
CA LYS A 78 -42.93 34.56 32.65
C LYS A 78 -41.83 35.12 33.60
N SER A 79 -40.68 35.53 33.04
CA SER A 79 -39.46 36.15 33.67
C SER A 79 -39.59 37.64 34.11
N PRO A 80 -38.58 38.23 34.80
CA PRO A 80 -37.64 39.19 34.11
C PRO A 80 -36.18 39.26 34.68
N GLU A 81 -35.35 40.21 34.17
CA GLU A 81 -33.87 40.34 34.33
C GLU A 81 -33.38 41.69 34.98
N ILE A 82 -32.09 42.07 34.74
CA ILE A 82 -31.39 43.40 34.89
C ILE A 82 -30.63 43.60 36.24
N VAL A 83 -29.36 44.06 36.41
CA VAL A 83 -28.06 44.31 35.69
C VAL A 83 -27.34 45.51 36.39
N VAL A 84 -25.98 45.62 36.39
CA VAL A 84 -25.09 46.85 36.37
C VAL A 84 -23.68 46.69 37.05
N THR A 85 -22.66 46.32 36.26
CA THR A 85 -21.26 46.86 36.05
C THR A 85 -20.28 47.25 37.25
N PRO A 86 -19.02 47.78 37.06
CA PRO A 86 -17.73 47.15 37.47
C PRO A 86 -16.81 48.13 38.30
N PRO A 87 -15.43 48.21 38.29
CA PRO A 87 -14.32 47.37 37.75
C PRO A 87 -13.07 47.18 38.69
N ASN A 88 -11.93 46.71 38.12
CA ASN A 88 -10.54 46.60 38.65
C ASN A 88 -10.28 45.59 39.80
N THR A 89 -9.15 44.84 39.87
CA THR A 89 -7.94 44.72 39.00
C THR A 89 -7.29 43.32 39.18
N ASP A 90 -6.53 42.88 38.17
CA ASP A 90 -5.46 41.86 38.21
C ASP A 90 -5.68 40.52 38.94
N GLU A 91 -6.13 39.48 38.21
CA GLU A 91 -5.53 38.12 38.17
C GLU A 91 -6.06 37.34 36.94
N PRO A 92 -5.43 36.23 36.50
CA PRO A 92 -5.65 35.67 35.15
C PRO A 92 -6.95 34.87 34.97
N LEU A 93 -7.37 34.71 33.71
CA LEU A 93 -8.54 33.90 33.35
C LEU A 93 -8.30 32.42 33.68
N ASN A 94 -9.19 31.86 34.48
CA ASN A 94 -9.36 30.41 34.61
C ASN A 94 -10.02 29.86 33.33
N THR A 95 -9.23 29.35 32.39
CA THR A 95 -9.71 28.61 31.22
C THR A 95 -10.11 27.20 31.65
N SER A 96 -11.41 26.98 31.86
CA SER A 96 -11.98 25.65 32.07
C SER A 96 -12.12 24.91 30.74
N GLU A 97 -11.14 24.06 30.43
CA GLU A 97 -11.20 23.00 29.42
C GLU A 97 -10.79 21.64 30.05
N PRO A 98 -11.18 20.50 29.47
CA PRO A 98 -11.74 19.41 30.27
C PRO A 98 -10.78 18.26 30.63
N GLU A 99 -11.23 17.45 31.60
CA GLU A 99 -10.70 16.10 31.82
C GLU A 99 -10.95 15.23 30.58
N LEU A 100 -9.97 14.40 30.19
CA LEU A 100 -10.11 13.45 29.08
C LEU A 100 -10.07 12.01 29.61
N SER A 101 -11.20 11.56 30.15
CA SER A 101 -11.55 10.14 30.13
C SER A 101 -11.51 9.64 28.69
N SER A 102 -10.83 8.52 28.45
CA SER A 102 -11.12 7.71 27.25
C SER A 102 -12.38 6.92 27.56
N GLU A 103 -13.54 7.56 27.39
CA GLU A 103 -14.84 6.91 27.58
C GLU A 103 -14.96 5.72 26.63
N LEU A 104 -15.56 4.63 27.14
CA LEU A 104 -15.93 3.48 26.32
C LEU A 104 -17.26 3.84 25.63
N GLU A 105 -17.17 4.41 24.44
CA GLU A 105 -18.32 4.82 23.65
C GLU A 105 -18.94 3.57 23.00
N THR A 106 -19.93 2.98 23.65
CA THR A 106 -20.69 1.84 23.13
C THR A 106 -21.55 2.27 21.94
N LEU A 107 -21.41 1.58 20.81
CA LEU A 107 -22.29 1.76 19.66
C LEU A 107 -23.65 1.11 19.93
N SER A 108 -24.69 1.61 19.25
CA SER A 108 -26.01 0.96 19.33
C SER A 108 -25.96 -0.41 18.66
N SER A 109 -26.47 -1.44 19.33
CA SER A 109 -26.60 -2.78 18.75
C SER A 109 -27.70 -2.81 17.68
N VAL A 110 -27.44 -3.49 16.58
CA VAL A 110 -28.36 -3.68 15.45
C VAL A 110 -28.74 -5.15 15.35
N ASP A 111 -30.02 -5.45 15.54
CA ASP A 111 -30.60 -6.77 15.30
C ASP A 111 -31.25 -6.78 13.91
N PHE A 112 -30.76 -7.66 13.03
CA PHE A 112 -31.15 -7.72 11.62
C PHE A 112 -31.71 -9.10 11.25
N THR A 113 -33.03 -9.18 11.01
CA THR A 113 -33.64 -10.33 10.33
C THR A 113 -33.51 -10.14 8.82
N ASN A 114 -33.26 -11.23 8.08
CA ASN A 114 -33.19 -11.18 6.62
C ASN A 114 -34.52 -10.64 6.03
N PRO A 115 -34.51 -9.52 5.27
CA PRO A 115 -35.73 -8.86 4.77
C PRO A 115 -36.42 -9.59 3.61
N GLU A 116 -35.86 -10.72 3.16
CA GLU A 116 -36.57 -11.69 2.33
C GLU A 116 -37.44 -12.67 3.15
N TYR A 117 -37.20 -12.77 4.47
CA TYR A 117 -37.86 -13.71 5.39
C TYR A 117 -38.32 -13.07 6.71
N PRO A 118 -39.27 -12.12 6.68
CA PRO A 118 -39.80 -11.52 7.90
C PRO A 118 -40.51 -12.52 8.84
N ASP A 119 -40.96 -13.65 8.31
CA ASP A 119 -41.67 -14.71 9.05
C ASP A 119 -40.74 -15.81 9.63
N LEU A 120 -39.42 -15.75 9.39
CA LEU A 120 -38.47 -16.68 10.03
C LEU A 120 -38.06 -16.15 11.41
N GLU A 121 -38.43 -16.88 12.45
CA GLU A 121 -37.95 -16.61 13.82
C GLU A 121 -36.42 -16.73 13.87
N VAL A 122 -35.79 -15.69 14.40
CA VAL A 122 -34.34 -15.59 14.72
C VAL A 122 -34.23 -15.45 16.23
N ASP A 123 -33.46 -16.30 16.89
CA ASP A 123 -33.28 -16.21 18.35
C ASP A 123 -32.19 -15.19 18.71
N PHE A 124 -32.58 -13.90 18.68
CA PHE A 124 -31.71 -12.80 19.07
C PHE A 124 -31.17 -12.96 20.51
N ASN A 125 -31.88 -13.62 21.44
CA ASN A 125 -31.35 -13.88 22.78
C ASN A 125 -30.10 -14.77 22.74
N THR A 126 -30.10 -15.79 21.87
CA THR A 126 -28.93 -16.64 21.62
C THR A 126 -27.83 -15.87 20.88
N LEU A 127 -28.17 -14.96 19.96
CA LEU A 127 -27.19 -14.11 19.27
C LEU A 127 -26.53 -13.08 20.20
N HIS A 128 -27.28 -12.47 21.13
CA HIS A 128 -26.75 -11.57 22.16
C HIS A 128 -25.84 -12.32 23.15
N GLN A 129 -26.27 -13.49 23.64
CA GLN A 129 -25.41 -14.32 24.52
C GLN A 129 -24.09 -14.71 23.84
N ARG A 130 -24.10 -15.01 22.53
CA ARG A 130 -22.87 -15.26 21.76
C ARG A 130 -21.96 -14.04 21.68
N SER A 131 -22.48 -12.81 21.67
CA SER A 131 -21.67 -11.59 21.58
C SER A 131 -21.06 -11.23 22.94
N GLU A 132 -21.81 -11.41 24.03
CA GLU A 132 -21.30 -11.27 25.41
C GLU A 132 -20.15 -12.26 25.70
N ILE A 133 -20.25 -13.51 25.22
CA ILE A 133 -19.20 -14.53 25.36
C ILE A 133 -17.98 -14.23 24.47
N ALA A 134 -18.19 -13.63 23.29
CA ALA A 134 -17.13 -13.38 22.30
C ALA A 134 -16.25 -12.15 22.56
N LEU A 135 -16.51 -11.38 23.63
CA LEU A 135 -15.63 -10.31 24.13
C LEU A 135 -14.22 -10.79 24.56
N PHE A 136 -13.94 -12.09 24.44
CA PHE A 136 -12.63 -12.72 24.66
C PHE A 136 -12.15 -13.57 23.46
N SER A 137 -12.71 -13.35 22.27
CA SER A 137 -12.29 -14.00 21.01
C SER A 137 -11.06 -13.31 20.39
N SER A 138 -10.43 -13.96 19.40
CA SER A 138 -9.24 -13.43 18.73
C SER A 138 -9.58 -12.28 17.78
N GLU A 139 -9.18 -11.06 18.12
CA GLU A 139 -9.44 -9.85 17.33
C GLU A 139 -8.76 -9.86 15.95
N ASN A 140 -9.55 -9.76 14.88
CA ASN A 140 -9.02 -9.44 13.55
C ASN A 140 -8.69 -7.95 13.45
N ASN A 141 -7.43 -7.60 13.72
CA ASN A 141 -6.94 -6.22 13.64
C ASN A 141 -6.64 -5.81 12.19
N ALA A 142 -7.48 -4.96 11.62
CA ALA A 142 -7.41 -4.47 10.24
C ALA A 142 -6.91 -3.01 10.16
N PRO A 143 -6.08 -2.65 9.15
CA PRO A 143 -5.55 -1.29 9.01
C PRO A 143 -6.56 -0.28 8.48
N ASP A 144 -7.58 -0.74 7.74
CA ASP A 144 -8.58 0.09 7.05
C ASP A 144 -9.93 -0.65 6.92
N PHE A 145 -10.97 0.09 6.51
CA PHE A 145 -12.35 -0.39 6.39
C PHE A 145 -12.51 -1.50 5.34
N LYS A 146 -11.74 -1.48 4.24
CA LYS A 146 -11.81 -2.51 3.19
C LYS A 146 -11.25 -3.82 3.70
N SER A 147 -10.08 -3.78 4.34
CA SER A 147 -9.46 -4.92 5.01
C SER A 147 -10.35 -5.49 6.12
N ALA A 148 -11.08 -4.63 6.85
CA ALA A 148 -12.05 -5.05 7.85
C ALA A 148 -13.26 -5.77 7.21
N ALA A 149 -13.81 -5.25 6.10
CA ALA A 149 -14.91 -5.87 5.39
C ALA A 149 -14.51 -7.22 4.76
N ASP A 150 -13.29 -7.33 4.23
CA ASP A 150 -12.78 -8.59 3.69
C ASP A 150 -12.52 -9.64 4.80
N ALA A 151 -12.09 -9.22 6.00
CA ALA A 151 -12.00 -10.12 7.16
C ALA A 151 -13.39 -10.65 7.59
N VAL A 152 -14.41 -9.78 7.63
CA VAL A 152 -15.80 -10.18 7.90
C VAL A 152 -16.33 -11.13 6.81
N LYS A 153 -16.01 -10.86 5.54
CA LYS A 153 -16.38 -11.71 4.39
C LYS A 153 -15.85 -13.14 4.50
N GLU A 154 -14.56 -13.31 4.79
CA GLU A 154 -13.96 -14.66 4.90
C GLU A 154 -14.48 -15.44 6.13
N ALA A 155 -14.82 -14.74 7.23
CA ALA A 155 -15.47 -15.34 8.39
C ALA A 155 -16.94 -15.76 8.10
N LEU A 156 -17.69 -14.95 7.34
CA LEU A 156 -19.04 -15.29 6.84
C LEU A 156 -19.01 -16.52 5.91
N ILE A 157 -18.05 -16.59 4.98
CA ILE A 157 -17.81 -17.77 4.12
C ILE A 157 -17.49 -18.99 4.98
N SER A 158 -16.65 -18.83 6.00
CA SER A 158 -16.27 -19.87 6.97
C SER A 158 -17.41 -20.25 7.94
N ARG A 159 -18.58 -19.60 7.85
CA ARG A 159 -19.76 -19.80 8.72
C ARG A 159 -19.43 -19.63 10.21
N GLU A 160 -18.58 -18.66 10.53
CA GLU A 160 -18.23 -18.34 11.92
C GLU A 160 -19.45 -17.75 12.65
N ALA A 161 -19.83 -18.38 13.78
CA ALA A 161 -21.04 -18.01 14.53
C ALA A 161 -20.93 -16.68 15.28
N THR A 162 -19.69 -16.23 15.52
CA THR A 162 -19.36 -14.88 16.00
C THR A 162 -18.09 -14.40 15.29
N ILE A 163 -18.09 -13.15 14.84
CA ILE A 163 -17.03 -12.53 14.04
C ILE A 163 -16.64 -11.22 14.73
N THR A 164 -15.37 -11.05 15.12
CA THR A 164 -14.87 -9.82 15.77
C THR A 164 -13.75 -9.18 14.94
N VAL A 165 -13.87 -7.86 14.71
CA VAL A 165 -12.95 -7.07 13.86
C VAL A 165 -12.67 -5.71 14.50
N THR A 166 -11.40 -5.30 14.48
CA THR A 166 -10.90 -4.06 15.10
C THR A 166 -10.21 -3.20 14.04
N PHE A 167 -10.59 -1.92 13.88
CA PHE A 167 -9.97 -1.02 12.90
C PHE A 167 -10.06 0.47 13.29
N PRO A 168 -9.21 1.37 12.76
CA PRO A 168 -9.18 2.78 13.17
C PRO A 168 -10.46 3.55 12.82
N VAL A 169 -10.96 4.40 13.73
CA VAL A 169 -12.11 5.29 13.48
C VAL A 169 -11.83 6.27 12.33
N SER A 170 -10.57 6.63 12.10
CA SER A 170 -10.15 7.44 10.96
C SER A 170 -10.33 6.76 9.59
N ALA A 171 -10.59 5.45 9.54
CA ALA A 171 -10.88 4.73 8.30
C ALA A 171 -12.37 4.70 7.94
N TYR A 172 -13.28 5.05 8.87
CA TYR A 172 -14.70 5.19 8.59
C TYR A 172 -15.36 6.27 9.47
N PRO A 173 -15.60 7.49 8.95
CA PRO A 173 -16.05 8.63 9.77
C PRO A 173 -17.50 8.55 10.28
N ASP A 174 -18.38 7.81 9.61
CA ASP A 174 -19.79 7.68 10.03
C ASP A 174 -19.92 6.59 11.10
N ARG A 175 -20.17 7.02 12.34
CA ARG A 175 -20.28 6.14 13.52
C ARG A 175 -21.62 5.45 13.63
N ASP A 176 -22.67 6.04 13.07
CA ASP A 176 -24.04 5.57 13.26
C ASP A 176 -24.34 4.41 12.32
N ASN A 177 -23.76 4.43 11.11
CA ASN A 177 -24.00 3.42 10.07
C ASN A 177 -22.89 2.33 9.99
N VAL A 178 -21.73 2.51 10.64
CA VAL A 178 -20.55 1.62 10.51
C VAL A 178 -20.82 0.11 10.66
N ILE A 179 -21.77 -0.29 11.52
CA ILE A 179 -22.14 -1.69 11.74
C ILE A 179 -22.90 -2.26 10.53
N MET A 180 -23.76 -1.46 9.90
CA MET A 180 -24.48 -1.85 8.67
C MET A 180 -23.53 -1.83 7.47
N ASP A 181 -22.83 -0.71 7.28
CA ASP A 181 -22.01 -0.47 6.09
C ASP A 181 -20.88 -1.52 5.94
N LEU A 182 -20.27 -1.94 7.06
CA LEU A 182 -19.18 -2.92 7.03
C LEU A 182 -19.65 -4.31 6.61
N ILE A 183 -20.81 -4.77 7.12
CA ILE A 183 -21.34 -6.10 6.77
C ILE A 183 -22.02 -6.09 5.40
N GLU A 184 -22.66 -4.99 4.98
CA GLU A 184 -23.11 -4.81 3.60
C GLU A 184 -21.93 -4.79 2.62
N GLN A 185 -20.81 -4.12 2.96
CA GLN A 185 -19.59 -4.14 2.16
C GLN A 185 -18.93 -5.53 2.14
N ALA A 186 -18.98 -6.30 3.22
CA ALA A 186 -18.49 -7.68 3.27
C ALA A 186 -19.32 -8.63 2.38
N MET A 187 -20.63 -8.42 2.32
CA MET A 187 -21.57 -9.16 1.48
C MET A 187 -21.78 -8.54 0.08
N ALA A 188 -21.02 -7.50 -0.28
CA ALA A 188 -21.18 -6.81 -1.56
C ALA A 188 -20.85 -7.70 -2.76
N TYR A 189 -21.48 -7.42 -3.90
CA TYR A 189 -21.26 -8.15 -5.14
C TYR A 189 -19.82 -7.97 -5.67
N ASP A 190 -19.08 -9.07 -5.80
CA ASP A 190 -17.64 -9.06 -6.10
C ASP A 190 -17.31 -9.45 -7.55
N ASN A 191 -18.20 -9.18 -8.52
CA ASN A 191 -18.09 -9.67 -9.90
C ASN A 191 -18.06 -11.21 -10.03
N ASN A 192 -18.54 -11.95 -9.02
CA ASN A 192 -18.50 -13.41 -8.93
C ASN A 192 -17.08 -14.01 -8.83
N ILE A 193 -16.14 -13.27 -8.23
CA ILE A 193 -14.77 -13.74 -7.98
C ILE A 193 -14.79 -14.97 -7.06
N ASN A 194 -15.67 -15.01 -6.06
CA ASN A 194 -15.91 -16.17 -5.23
C ASN A 194 -17.40 -16.60 -5.30
N PRO A 195 -17.72 -17.83 -5.76
CA PRO A 195 -19.10 -18.34 -5.80
C PRO A 195 -19.80 -18.36 -4.44
N GLU A 196 -19.04 -18.41 -3.35
CA GLU A 196 -19.54 -18.52 -1.97
C GLU A 196 -19.75 -17.12 -1.32
N ALA A 197 -19.52 -16.04 -2.09
CA ALA A 197 -19.59 -14.65 -1.67
C ALA A 197 -20.69 -13.83 -2.39
N GLY A 198 -20.80 -12.55 -2.02
CA GLY A 198 -21.73 -11.59 -2.63
C GLY A 198 -23.18 -11.92 -2.31
N ASP A 199 -24.04 -11.92 -3.32
CA ASP A 199 -25.47 -12.24 -3.21
C ASP A 199 -25.74 -13.60 -2.53
N TYR A 200 -24.79 -14.55 -2.64
CA TYR A 200 -24.88 -15.82 -1.94
C TYR A 200 -24.84 -15.68 -0.42
N LEU A 201 -24.07 -14.74 0.11
CA LEU A 201 -24.04 -14.44 1.55
C LEU A 201 -25.28 -13.63 1.96
N GLN A 202 -25.70 -12.65 1.15
CA GLN A 202 -26.87 -11.79 1.42
C GLN A 202 -28.17 -12.59 1.69
N LEU A 203 -28.23 -13.85 1.21
CA LEU A 203 -29.42 -14.69 1.22
C LEU A 203 -29.24 -16.03 1.98
N ASN A 204 -28.08 -16.28 2.61
CA ASN A 204 -27.77 -17.53 3.32
C ASN A 204 -27.62 -17.34 4.84
N TYR A 205 -28.33 -16.34 5.38
CA TYR A 205 -28.58 -16.20 6.82
C TYR A 205 -30.06 -15.92 7.10
N ARG A 206 -30.48 -16.29 8.30
CA ARG A 206 -31.79 -16.01 8.91
C ARG A 206 -31.79 -14.62 9.53
N GLY A 207 -30.76 -14.33 10.32
CA GLY A 207 -30.48 -13.02 10.86
C GLY A 207 -29.07 -12.93 11.45
N TRP A 208 -28.71 -11.73 11.87
CA TRP A 208 -27.48 -11.43 12.60
C TRP A 208 -27.71 -10.32 13.62
N SER A 209 -26.91 -10.30 14.68
CA SER A 209 -26.84 -9.19 15.64
C SER A 209 -25.45 -8.58 15.59
N GLY A 210 -25.37 -7.27 15.39
CA GLY A 210 -24.11 -6.52 15.34
C GLY A 210 -24.03 -5.54 16.50
N GLY A 211 -22.91 -5.50 17.20
CA GLY A 211 -22.65 -4.54 18.26
C GLY A 211 -21.17 -4.18 18.32
N GLY A 212 -20.82 -3.17 19.11
CA GLY A 212 -19.43 -2.76 19.24
C GLY A 212 -19.22 -1.56 20.14
N TYR A 213 -17.98 -1.11 20.19
CA TYR A 213 -17.58 0.08 20.92
C TYR A 213 -16.43 0.80 20.23
N ILE A 214 -16.30 2.09 20.50
CA ILE A 214 -15.09 2.85 20.21
C ILE A 214 -14.23 2.90 21.47
N GLN A 215 -12.96 2.50 21.35
CA GLN A 215 -11.95 2.72 22.37
C GLN A 215 -10.62 3.09 21.70
N ASN A 216 -9.85 4.01 22.30
CA ASN A 216 -8.54 4.44 21.80
C ASN A 216 -8.51 4.87 20.30
N ASN A 217 -9.63 5.42 19.80
CA ASN A 217 -9.83 5.79 18.39
C ASN A 217 -9.79 4.60 17.40
N GLN A 218 -10.16 3.40 17.87
CA GLN A 218 -10.50 2.23 17.06
C GLN A 218 -11.95 1.83 17.31
N TYR A 219 -12.63 1.35 16.28
CA TYR A 219 -13.83 0.53 16.41
C TYR A 219 -13.42 -0.90 16.75
N THR A 220 -14.10 -1.52 17.70
CA THR A 220 -14.14 -2.97 17.86
C THR A 220 -15.58 -3.41 17.64
N LEU A 221 -15.84 -4.12 16.54
CA LEU A 221 -17.18 -4.58 16.15
C LEU A 221 -17.28 -6.09 16.21
N THR A 222 -18.41 -6.60 16.70
CA THR A 222 -18.72 -8.01 16.86
C THR A 222 -20.07 -8.32 16.23
N TYR A 223 -20.10 -9.27 15.29
CA TYR A 223 -21.30 -9.78 14.63
C TYR A 223 -21.55 -11.22 15.07
N THR A 224 -22.77 -11.55 15.48
CA THR A 224 -23.21 -12.93 15.73
C THR A 224 -24.27 -13.33 14.72
N VAL A 225 -24.09 -14.48 14.06
CA VAL A 225 -24.84 -14.82 12.84
C VAL A 225 -25.58 -16.15 12.99
N GLU A 226 -26.82 -16.19 12.49
CA GLU A 226 -27.61 -17.41 12.31
C GLU A 226 -27.73 -17.74 10.82
N TYR A 227 -26.84 -18.62 10.33
CA TYR A 227 -26.81 -19.03 8.92
C TYR A 227 -27.97 -19.96 8.55
N MET A 228 -28.30 -20.04 7.26
CA MET A 228 -29.21 -21.07 6.73
C MET A 228 -28.54 -22.44 6.61
N THR A 229 -27.20 -22.49 6.60
CA THR A 229 -26.36 -23.66 6.30
C THR A 229 -25.18 -23.80 7.26
N THR A 230 -24.71 -25.02 7.50
CA THR A 230 -23.44 -25.28 8.20
C THR A 230 -22.24 -25.28 7.23
N LEU A 231 -21.04 -25.07 7.77
CA LEU A 231 -19.79 -25.15 7.00
C LEU A 231 -19.56 -26.51 6.31
N LEU A 232 -20.12 -27.59 6.86
CA LEU A 232 -20.02 -28.93 6.27
C LEU A 232 -20.90 -29.06 5.04
N GLU A 233 -22.14 -28.58 5.11
CA GLU A 233 -23.11 -28.57 4.00
C GLU A 233 -22.62 -27.66 2.86
N GLU A 234 -22.01 -26.52 3.19
CA GLU A 234 -21.40 -25.63 2.20
C GLU A 234 -20.21 -26.27 1.49
N LYS A 235 -19.30 -26.91 2.22
CA LYS A 235 -18.16 -27.65 1.64
C LYS A 235 -18.63 -28.83 0.79
N GLN A 236 -19.67 -29.55 1.22
CA GLN A 236 -20.29 -30.61 0.41
C GLN A 236 -20.90 -30.05 -0.87
N THR A 237 -21.61 -28.91 -0.80
CA THR A 237 -22.19 -28.22 -1.96
C THR A 237 -21.11 -27.80 -2.96
N GLY A 238 -20.05 -27.12 -2.52
CA GLY A 238 -18.94 -26.69 -3.38
C GLY A 238 -18.20 -27.84 -4.06
N VAL A 239 -17.99 -28.96 -3.34
CA VAL A 239 -17.41 -30.18 -3.91
C VAL A 239 -18.35 -30.81 -4.94
N THR A 240 -19.65 -30.93 -4.67
CA THR A 240 -20.62 -31.53 -5.60
C THR A 240 -20.78 -30.67 -6.87
N ILE A 241 -20.85 -29.34 -6.74
CA ILE A 241 -20.86 -28.43 -7.90
C ILE A 241 -19.59 -28.60 -8.74
N SER A 242 -18.41 -28.66 -8.10
CA SER A 242 -17.14 -28.83 -8.80
C SER A 242 -17.06 -30.17 -9.57
N GLN A 243 -17.55 -31.26 -8.98
CA GLN A 243 -17.63 -32.56 -9.65
C GLN A 243 -18.62 -32.52 -10.82
N LEU A 244 -19.80 -31.94 -10.61
CA LEU A 244 -20.85 -31.87 -11.62
C LEU A 244 -20.43 -31.04 -12.84
N LEU A 245 -19.94 -29.81 -12.63
CA LEU A 245 -19.54 -28.91 -13.71
C LEU A 245 -18.32 -29.43 -14.46
N PHE A 246 -17.26 -29.87 -13.77
CA PHE A 246 -15.97 -30.13 -14.42
C PHE A 246 -15.67 -31.61 -14.70
N ALA A 247 -16.18 -32.55 -13.90
CA ALA A 247 -15.97 -33.98 -14.14
C ALA A 247 -17.10 -34.60 -14.97
N THR A 248 -18.36 -34.22 -14.72
CA THR A 248 -19.52 -34.74 -15.47
C THR A 248 -19.75 -33.95 -16.75
N TYR A 249 -20.02 -32.65 -16.66
CA TYR A 249 -20.40 -31.83 -17.82
C TYR A 249 -19.23 -31.20 -18.59
N GLN A 250 -18.02 -31.16 -18.01
CA GLN A 250 -16.81 -30.59 -18.62
C GLN A 250 -17.01 -29.13 -19.11
N VAL A 251 -17.67 -28.32 -18.27
CA VAL A 251 -18.00 -26.90 -18.50
C VAL A 251 -16.75 -26.03 -18.70
N ASP A 252 -15.57 -26.50 -18.29
CA ASP A 252 -14.26 -25.91 -18.60
C ASP A 252 -13.90 -25.95 -20.11
N LYS A 253 -14.51 -26.84 -20.88
CA LYS A 253 -14.25 -27.04 -22.32
C LYS A 253 -15.31 -26.40 -23.22
N ILE A 254 -16.43 -25.98 -22.64
CA ILE A 254 -17.49 -25.26 -23.33
C ILE A 254 -17.03 -23.81 -23.50
N SER A 255 -16.91 -23.34 -24.75
CA SER A 255 -16.41 -22.00 -25.06
C SER A 255 -17.51 -20.94 -25.16
N ASP A 256 -18.75 -21.32 -25.51
CA ASP A 256 -19.89 -20.40 -25.55
C ASP A 256 -20.51 -20.25 -24.15
N PRO A 257 -20.59 -19.03 -23.59
CA PRO A 257 -21.30 -18.78 -22.35
C PRO A 257 -22.77 -19.22 -22.39
N GLN A 258 -23.47 -19.13 -23.51
CA GLN A 258 -24.87 -19.57 -23.60
C GLN A 258 -25.00 -21.08 -23.42
N GLU A 259 -24.10 -21.87 -24.03
CA GLU A 259 -24.06 -23.32 -23.87
C GLU A 259 -23.74 -23.71 -22.41
N LYS A 260 -22.82 -23.00 -21.74
CA LYS A 260 -22.56 -23.18 -20.30
C LYS A 260 -23.81 -22.92 -19.45
N ILE A 261 -24.46 -21.78 -19.67
CA ILE A 261 -25.68 -21.37 -18.96
C ILE A 261 -26.78 -22.41 -19.18
N LYS A 262 -26.93 -22.89 -20.41
CA LYS A 262 -27.92 -23.90 -20.77
C LYS A 262 -27.70 -25.22 -20.01
N VAL A 263 -26.49 -25.77 -20.01
CA VAL A 263 -26.19 -27.02 -19.30
C VAL A 263 -26.49 -26.93 -17.79
N ILE A 264 -26.19 -25.78 -17.18
CA ILE A 264 -26.49 -25.51 -15.76
C ILE A 264 -28.00 -25.40 -15.51
N TYR A 265 -28.70 -24.65 -16.35
CA TYR A 265 -30.15 -24.43 -16.26
C TYR A 265 -30.96 -25.70 -16.50
N ASP A 266 -30.61 -26.48 -17.53
CA ASP A 266 -31.19 -27.79 -17.82
C ASP A 266 -31.01 -28.76 -16.63
N TYR A 267 -29.83 -28.75 -15.97
CA TYR A 267 -29.60 -29.56 -14.79
C TYR A 267 -30.53 -29.15 -13.64
N VAL A 268 -30.54 -27.87 -13.24
CA VAL A 268 -31.33 -27.40 -12.09
C VAL A 268 -32.83 -27.59 -12.31
N THR A 269 -33.35 -27.22 -13.49
CA THR A 269 -34.78 -27.38 -13.83
C THR A 269 -35.24 -28.85 -13.86
N SER A 270 -34.36 -29.81 -14.14
CA SER A 270 -34.71 -31.24 -14.19
C SER A 270 -34.36 -32.05 -12.94
N HIS A 271 -33.48 -31.54 -12.05
CA HIS A 271 -33.01 -32.26 -10.85
C HIS A 271 -33.45 -31.65 -9.52
N VAL A 272 -34.17 -30.52 -9.51
CA VAL A 272 -34.73 -29.92 -8.29
C VAL A 272 -36.26 -29.91 -8.37
N SER A 273 -36.92 -30.25 -7.26
CA SER A 273 -38.39 -30.23 -7.11
C SER A 273 -38.84 -29.15 -6.13
N TYR A 274 -39.96 -28.47 -6.41
CA TYR A 274 -40.40 -27.35 -5.58
C TYR A 274 -40.86 -27.79 -4.16
N ASP A 275 -40.35 -27.12 -3.13
CA ASP A 275 -40.70 -27.37 -1.73
C ASP A 275 -41.98 -26.63 -1.29
N TYR A 276 -43.13 -27.29 -1.43
CA TYR A 276 -44.41 -26.78 -0.92
C TYR A 276 -44.56 -26.85 0.61
N THR A 277 -43.51 -27.26 1.36
CA THR A 277 -43.49 -27.11 2.83
C THR A 277 -42.87 -25.78 3.28
N TYR A 278 -42.24 -25.02 2.36
CA TYR A 278 -41.60 -23.74 2.64
C TYR A 278 -40.55 -23.83 3.77
N SER A 279 -39.70 -24.85 3.73
CA SER A 279 -38.66 -25.11 4.75
C SER A 279 -37.24 -25.10 4.19
N LYS A 280 -37.06 -25.23 2.86
CA LYS A 280 -35.74 -25.41 2.21
C LYS A 280 -35.37 -24.22 1.33
N TYR A 281 -34.54 -23.33 1.88
CA TYR A 281 -34.22 -22.03 1.29
C TYR A 281 -32.84 -21.95 0.63
N ASP A 282 -32.02 -22.99 0.77
CA ASP A 282 -30.58 -22.99 0.49
C ASP A 282 -30.16 -23.87 -0.70
N ALA A 283 -28.93 -23.66 -1.19
CA ALA A 283 -28.37 -24.42 -2.32
C ALA A 283 -28.02 -25.88 -1.98
N TYR A 284 -27.76 -26.21 -0.71
CA TYR A 284 -27.45 -27.58 -0.28
C TYR A 284 -28.71 -28.46 -0.39
N ASN A 285 -29.85 -27.98 0.10
CA ASN A 285 -31.15 -28.67 -0.07
C ASN A 285 -31.56 -28.78 -1.54
N ALA A 286 -31.33 -27.74 -2.35
CA ALA A 286 -31.58 -27.79 -3.79
C ALA A 286 -30.72 -28.86 -4.49
N LEU A 287 -29.40 -28.91 -4.24
CA LEU A 287 -28.47 -29.77 -4.96
C LEU A 287 -28.39 -31.22 -4.43
N ILE A 288 -28.40 -31.39 -3.11
CA ILE A 288 -28.14 -32.67 -2.44
C ILE A 288 -29.44 -33.38 -2.07
N ASN A 289 -30.43 -32.63 -1.59
CA ASN A 289 -31.75 -33.17 -1.25
C ASN A 289 -32.75 -33.05 -2.40
N HIS A 290 -32.35 -32.49 -3.55
CA HIS A 290 -33.16 -32.35 -4.77
C HIS A 290 -34.48 -31.58 -4.58
N THR A 291 -34.60 -30.70 -3.58
CA THR A 291 -35.81 -29.89 -3.40
C THR A 291 -35.58 -28.62 -2.58
N ALA A 292 -36.18 -27.51 -3.03
CA ALA A 292 -36.10 -26.19 -2.39
C ALA A 292 -37.29 -25.28 -2.81
N VAL A 293 -37.45 -24.13 -2.15
CA VAL A 293 -38.23 -22.98 -2.67
C VAL A 293 -37.38 -22.12 -3.62
N CYS A 294 -37.97 -21.08 -4.23
CA CYS A 294 -37.33 -20.24 -5.25
C CYS A 294 -35.90 -19.79 -4.91
N GLN A 295 -35.63 -19.37 -3.67
CA GLN A 295 -34.28 -18.95 -3.28
C GLN A 295 -33.25 -20.09 -3.36
N GLY A 296 -33.60 -21.33 -3.02
CA GLY A 296 -32.64 -22.44 -3.12
C GLY A 296 -32.29 -22.76 -4.57
N TYR A 297 -33.23 -22.57 -5.52
CA TYR A 297 -32.93 -22.57 -6.95
C TYR A 297 -32.00 -21.41 -7.31
N ALA A 298 -32.32 -20.17 -6.90
CA ALA A 298 -31.56 -18.98 -7.27
C ALA A 298 -30.13 -18.95 -6.67
N LEU A 299 -29.95 -19.48 -5.46
CA LEU A 299 -28.66 -19.69 -4.79
C LEU A 299 -27.84 -20.80 -5.46
N LEU A 300 -28.47 -21.91 -5.85
CA LEU A 300 -27.79 -22.99 -6.57
C LEU A 300 -27.36 -22.54 -7.97
N MET A 301 -28.26 -21.89 -8.72
CA MET A 301 -27.96 -21.26 -10.00
C MET A 301 -26.84 -20.24 -9.87
N TYR A 302 -26.84 -19.37 -8.85
CA TYR A 302 -25.74 -18.43 -8.59
C TYR A 302 -24.41 -19.17 -8.37
N ARG A 303 -24.34 -20.17 -7.47
CA ARG A 303 -23.12 -20.95 -7.23
C ARG A 303 -22.63 -21.65 -8.49
N MET A 304 -23.51 -22.28 -9.26
CA MET A 304 -23.14 -23.04 -10.46
C MET A 304 -22.69 -22.12 -11.61
N LEU A 305 -23.41 -21.02 -11.87
CA LEU A 305 -23.04 -20.04 -12.90
C LEU A 305 -21.72 -19.34 -12.53
N SER A 306 -21.58 -18.87 -11.29
CA SER A 306 -20.33 -18.26 -10.81
C SER A 306 -19.14 -19.22 -10.89
N ALA A 307 -19.29 -20.47 -10.43
CA ALA A 307 -18.24 -21.48 -10.53
C ALA A 307 -17.86 -21.80 -11.99
N ALA A 308 -18.78 -21.68 -12.95
CA ALA A 308 -18.51 -21.83 -14.39
C ALA A 308 -17.82 -20.61 -15.05
N GLY A 309 -17.53 -19.56 -14.28
CA GLY A 309 -16.92 -18.31 -14.74
C GLY A 309 -17.89 -17.34 -15.41
N LEU A 310 -19.17 -17.36 -15.02
CA LEU A 310 -20.23 -16.52 -15.58
C LEU A 310 -20.66 -15.45 -14.57
N LYS A 311 -20.71 -14.18 -14.99
CA LYS A 311 -21.25 -13.10 -14.14
C LYS A 311 -22.75 -13.28 -13.96
N THR A 312 -23.19 -13.37 -12.71
CA THR A 312 -24.56 -13.68 -12.29
C THR A 312 -24.93 -12.90 -11.02
N ARG A 313 -26.19 -12.47 -10.90
CA ARG A 313 -26.78 -11.90 -9.68
C ARG A 313 -27.96 -12.75 -9.21
N ILE A 314 -28.39 -12.54 -7.96
CA ILE A 314 -29.72 -12.94 -7.47
C ILE A 314 -30.58 -11.69 -7.35
N ILE A 315 -31.78 -11.74 -7.93
CA ILE A 315 -32.78 -10.68 -7.90
C ILE A 315 -33.96 -11.16 -7.08
N THR A 316 -34.45 -10.31 -6.16
CA THR A 316 -35.62 -10.60 -5.33
C THR A 316 -36.77 -9.65 -5.63
N GLY A 317 -38.00 -10.15 -5.47
CA GLY A 317 -39.17 -9.51 -6.05
C GLY A 317 -40.49 -10.06 -5.50
N GLY A 318 -41.26 -9.22 -4.81
CA GLY A 318 -42.44 -9.70 -4.06
C GLY A 318 -42.02 -10.75 -3.02
N ASN A 319 -42.48 -11.99 -3.21
CA ASN A 319 -42.11 -13.18 -2.45
C ASN A 319 -41.30 -14.21 -3.29
N HIS A 320 -40.67 -13.77 -4.37
CA HIS A 320 -39.95 -14.61 -5.34
C HIS A 320 -38.48 -14.18 -5.48
N ALA A 321 -37.63 -15.10 -5.94
CA ALA A 321 -36.21 -14.89 -6.19
C ALA A 321 -35.76 -15.67 -7.43
N TRP A 322 -34.99 -15.02 -8.30
CA TRP A 322 -34.46 -15.55 -9.56
C TRP A 322 -33.06 -14.97 -9.85
N ASN A 323 -32.49 -15.24 -11.03
CA ASN A 323 -31.17 -14.75 -11.42
C ASN A 323 -31.20 -13.81 -12.62
N ILE A 324 -30.18 -12.96 -12.74
CA ILE A 324 -29.76 -12.40 -14.03
C ILE A 324 -28.33 -12.84 -14.33
N VAL A 325 -28.01 -13.07 -15.61
CA VAL A 325 -26.68 -13.50 -16.06
C VAL A 325 -26.19 -12.61 -17.22
N SER A 326 -24.89 -12.35 -17.29
CA SER A 326 -24.31 -11.55 -18.38
C SER A 326 -23.87 -12.42 -19.57
N ILE A 327 -24.28 -12.03 -20.78
CA ILE A 327 -23.75 -12.55 -22.05
C ILE A 327 -23.43 -11.38 -22.98
N GLY A 328 -22.16 -11.23 -23.36
CA GLY A 328 -21.73 -10.22 -24.33
C GLY A 328 -21.78 -8.78 -23.82
N GLY A 329 -21.75 -8.57 -22.50
CA GLY A 329 -21.86 -7.26 -21.84
C GLY A 329 -23.28 -6.95 -21.35
N LEU A 330 -24.30 -7.49 -22.01
CA LEU A 330 -25.70 -7.33 -21.62
C LEU A 330 -26.14 -8.41 -20.62
N TRP A 331 -27.14 -8.09 -19.79
CA TRP A 331 -27.71 -8.97 -18.77
C TRP A 331 -29.09 -9.50 -19.18
N TYR A 332 -29.39 -10.74 -18.79
CA TYR A 332 -30.61 -11.45 -19.15
C TYR A 332 -31.20 -12.15 -17.94
N ASN A 333 -32.54 -12.15 -17.81
CA ASN A 333 -33.24 -12.87 -16.75
C ASN A 333 -33.20 -14.39 -16.95
N LEU A 334 -33.08 -15.10 -15.84
CA LEU A 334 -33.16 -16.56 -15.69
C LEU A 334 -33.99 -16.87 -14.44
N ASP A 335 -35.14 -17.52 -14.58
CA ASP A 335 -35.73 -18.26 -13.46
C ASP A 335 -35.75 -19.76 -13.73
N ALA A 336 -34.99 -20.52 -12.95
CA ALA A 336 -34.97 -21.98 -12.99
C ALA A 336 -36.11 -22.61 -12.16
N THR A 337 -36.88 -21.80 -11.42
CA THR A 337 -37.99 -22.23 -10.57
C THR A 337 -39.29 -22.37 -11.37
N TRP A 338 -39.67 -21.35 -12.16
CA TRP A 338 -40.92 -21.38 -12.93
C TRP A 338 -40.84 -22.28 -14.17
N ASP A 339 -39.65 -22.57 -14.69
CA ASP A 339 -39.41 -23.61 -15.73
C ASP A 339 -39.10 -25.00 -15.13
N ALA A 340 -39.12 -25.18 -13.80
CA ALA A 340 -38.79 -26.45 -13.13
C ALA A 340 -39.77 -27.59 -13.47
N GLY A 341 -39.24 -28.82 -13.52
CA GLY A 341 -40.02 -30.03 -13.75
C GLY A 341 -40.47 -30.27 -15.20
N MET A 342 -40.06 -29.42 -16.16
CA MET A 342 -40.37 -29.58 -17.58
C MET A 342 -39.10 -29.51 -18.44
N GLU A 343 -38.49 -30.67 -18.69
CA GLU A 343 -37.32 -30.80 -19.57
C GLU A 343 -37.60 -30.18 -20.96
N GLY A 344 -36.79 -29.20 -21.36
CA GLY A 344 -36.95 -28.50 -22.63
C GLY A 344 -37.89 -27.29 -22.61
N ASN A 345 -38.41 -26.88 -21.45
CA ASN A 345 -39.08 -25.58 -21.29
C ASN A 345 -38.04 -24.45 -21.13
N TYR A 346 -38.31 -23.31 -21.75
CA TYR A 346 -37.44 -22.13 -21.81
C TYR A 346 -38.26 -20.83 -21.78
N GLN A 347 -39.40 -20.83 -21.08
CA GLN A 347 -40.29 -19.67 -20.95
C GLN A 347 -39.63 -18.55 -20.12
N TYR A 348 -38.76 -18.90 -19.17
CA TYR A 348 -38.06 -17.96 -18.28
C TYR A 348 -36.53 -17.98 -18.46
N TYR A 349 -36.06 -18.56 -19.56
CA TYR A 349 -34.65 -18.65 -19.95
C TYR A 349 -34.20 -17.47 -20.83
N LEU A 350 -33.18 -16.73 -20.39
CA LEU A 350 -32.47 -15.64 -21.08
C LEU A 350 -33.38 -14.54 -21.68
N LYS A 351 -34.24 -13.96 -20.85
CA LYS A 351 -35.20 -12.92 -21.28
C LYS A 351 -34.70 -11.49 -21.05
N SER A 352 -35.06 -10.58 -21.95
CA SER A 352 -35.10 -9.14 -21.66
C SER A 352 -36.22 -8.84 -20.66
N ASP A 353 -36.16 -7.71 -19.93
CA ASP A 353 -37.22 -7.35 -18.98
C ASP A 353 -38.60 -7.20 -19.65
N ASN A 354 -38.64 -6.69 -20.89
CA ASN A 354 -39.87 -6.64 -21.70
C ASN A 354 -40.50 -8.03 -21.94
N ALA A 355 -39.68 -9.09 -21.97
CA ALA A 355 -40.11 -10.48 -22.10
C ALA A 355 -40.17 -11.22 -20.76
N PHE A 356 -40.11 -10.49 -19.64
CA PHE A 356 -40.09 -10.98 -18.26
C PHE A 356 -41.04 -10.18 -17.34
N ALA A 357 -42.04 -9.52 -17.94
CA ALA A 357 -42.89 -8.52 -17.30
C ALA A 357 -43.88 -9.05 -16.24
N ASP A 358 -43.91 -10.38 -16.01
CA ASP A 358 -44.64 -11.01 -14.90
C ASP A 358 -43.82 -11.08 -13.60
N HIS A 359 -42.51 -10.76 -13.64
CA HIS A 359 -41.62 -10.74 -12.48
C HIS A 359 -41.40 -9.32 -11.92
N TYR A 360 -42.00 -9.04 -10.76
CA TYR A 360 -41.87 -7.74 -10.09
C TYR A 360 -40.56 -7.61 -9.32
N ARG A 361 -39.57 -6.86 -9.83
CA ARG A 361 -38.33 -6.51 -9.10
C ARG A 361 -38.61 -5.65 -7.85
N LYS A 362 -37.93 -5.87 -6.72
CA LYS A 362 -37.88 -4.88 -5.60
C LYS A 362 -37.18 -3.59 -6.04
N GLU A 363 -37.50 -2.46 -5.41
CA GLU A 363 -37.03 -1.12 -5.82
C GLU A 363 -35.50 -0.98 -5.92
N LYS A 364 -34.73 -1.67 -5.06
CA LYS A 364 -33.25 -1.68 -5.12
C LYS A 364 -32.67 -2.27 -6.42
N TYR A 365 -33.48 -2.93 -7.24
CA TYR A 365 -33.14 -3.46 -8.56
C TYR A 365 -33.86 -2.72 -9.71
N LYS A 366 -34.46 -1.54 -9.43
CA LYS A 366 -35.10 -0.65 -10.41
C LYS A 366 -34.37 0.69 -10.60
N THR A 367 -33.38 0.99 -9.77
CA THR A 367 -32.65 2.26 -9.84
C THR A 367 -31.84 2.34 -11.13
N GLU A 368 -31.70 3.55 -11.66
CA GLU A 368 -30.83 3.84 -12.80
C GLU A 368 -29.40 3.30 -12.57
N ALA A 369 -28.83 3.55 -11.39
CA ALA A 369 -27.52 3.03 -10.98
C ALA A 369 -27.43 1.49 -11.04
N PHE A 370 -28.53 0.76 -10.79
CA PHE A 370 -28.57 -0.69 -10.98
C PHE A 370 -28.51 -1.06 -12.47
N TYR A 371 -29.25 -0.36 -13.34
CA TYR A 371 -29.21 -0.62 -14.80
C TYR A 371 -27.90 -0.17 -15.45
N VAL A 372 -27.27 0.90 -14.98
CA VAL A 372 -25.92 1.31 -15.41
C VAL A 372 -24.87 0.25 -15.03
N GLN A 373 -24.97 -0.34 -13.83
CA GLN A 373 -24.07 -1.39 -13.38
C GLN A 373 -24.37 -2.77 -14.01
N PHE A 374 -25.64 -3.03 -14.34
CA PHE A 374 -26.15 -4.30 -14.89
C PHE A 374 -27.05 -4.06 -16.10
N PRO A 375 -26.50 -3.59 -17.24
CA PRO A 375 -27.29 -3.20 -18.41
C PRO A 375 -28.04 -4.39 -19.00
N MET A 376 -29.36 -4.40 -18.78
CA MET A 376 -30.26 -5.46 -19.23
C MET A 376 -30.46 -5.40 -20.75
N ALA A 377 -30.52 -6.56 -21.40
CA ALA A 377 -30.79 -6.64 -22.83
C ALA A 377 -32.21 -6.16 -23.14
N SER A 378 -32.39 -5.45 -24.25
CA SER A 378 -33.70 -5.02 -24.75
C SER A 378 -34.51 -6.15 -25.41
N LEU A 379 -33.84 -7.16 -25.95
CA LEU A 379 -34.41 -8.36 -26.57
C LEU A 379 -33.99 -9.63 -25.82
N SER A 380 -34.81 -10.67 -25.87
CA SER A 380 -34.40 -11.98 -25.33
C SER A 380 -33.29 -12.58 -26.18
N TYR A 381 -32.43 -13.39 -25.56
CA TYR A 381 -31.27 -13.95 -26.26
C TYR A 381 -31.71 -14.80 -27.47
N GLY A 382 -31.19 -14.48 -28.65
CA GLY A 382 -31.52 -15.13 -29.91
C GLY A 382 -32.78 -14.61 -30.63
N GLN A 383 -33.37 -13.49 -30.19
CA GLN A 383 -34.41 -12.78 -30.95
C GLN A 383 -33.81 -11.67 -31.82
N GLU A 384 -34.12 -11.69 -33.12
CA GLU A 384 -33.89 -10.56 -34.03
C GLU A 384 -35.15 -9.67 -34.13
N ILE A 385 -34.98 -8.42 -34.57
CA ILE A 385 -36.10 -7.46 -34.70
C ILE A 385 -36.86 -7.73 -36.02
N GLU A 386 -38.04 -8.33 -35.94
CA GLU A 386 -38.94 -8.51 -37.10
C GLU A 386 -39.84 -7.28 -37.33
N GLU A 387 -39.23 -6.11 -37.52
CA GLU A 387 -39.90 -4.92 -38.06
C GLU A 387 -39.16 -4.41 -39.30
N GLN A 388 -39.90 -3.97 -40.32
CA GLN A 388 -39.37 -3.32 -41.52
C GLN A 388 -39.63 -1.81 -41.40
N PRO A 389 -38.62 -0.98 -41.05
CA PRO A 389 -38.84 0.45 -40.85
C PRO A 389 -39.17 1.16 -42.17
N THR A 390 -39.98 2.20 -42.10
CA THR A 390 -40.09 3.16 -43.21
C THR A 390 -38.94 4.14 -43.10
N TYR A 391 -37.81 3.82 -43.74
CA TYR A 391 -36.61 4.66 -43.72
C TYR A 391 -36.88 6.07 -44.26
N ILE A 392 -36.50 7.09 -43.47
CA ILE A 392 -36.62 8.50 -43.83
C ILE A 392 -35.22 9.04 -44.17
N GLN A 393 -34.99 9.45 -45.41
CA GLN A 393 -33.67 9.99 -45.79
C GLN A 393 -33.37 11.31 -45.06
N ASP A 394 -32.19 11.38 -44.47
CA ASP A 394 -31.64 12.57 -43.79
C ASP A 394 -31.45 13.77 -44.76
N LEU A 395 -31.49 14.98 -44.20
CA LEU A 395 -31.49 16.24 -44.94
C LEU A 395 -30.07 16.67 -45.32
N ASN A 396 -29.74 16.60 -46.61
CA ASN A 396 -28.51 17.20 -47.12
C ASN A 396 -28.58 18.75 -47.04
N PHE A 397 -28.00 19.29 -45.96
CA PHE A 397 -27.86 20.73 -45.71
C PHE A 397 -26.67 21.38 -46.45
N GLY A 398 -25.92 20.62 -47.24
CA GLY A 398 -24.77 21.11 -48.01
C GLY A 398 -23.56 21.41 -47.14
N SER A 399 -23.47 22.63 -46.60
CA SER A 399 -22.31 23.13 -45.85
C SER A 399 -22.78 24.07 -44.74
N LEU A 400 -22.27 23.86 -43.52
CA LEU A 400 -22.56 24.66 -42.33
C LEU A 400 -21.25 25.16 -41.71
N THR A 401 -21.30 26.27 -40.99
CA THR A 401 -20.15 26.82 -40.25
C THR A 401 -20.49 26.89 -38.77
N THR A 402 -19.67 26.28 -37.92
CA THR A 402 -19.91 26.25 -36.47
C THR A 402 -19.70 27.63 -35.85
N THR A 403 -20.19 27.81 -34.63
CA THR A 403 -19.93 28.99 -33.79
C THR A 403 -18.46 29.14 -33.40
N ALA A 404 -17.61 28.12 -33.63
CA ALA A 404 -16.15 28.18 -33.54
C ALA A 404 -15.46 28.57 -34.87
N GLY A 405 -16.20 28.63 -35.98
CA GLY A 405 -15.70 28.97 -37.32
C GLY A 405 -15.28 27.78 -38.19
N GLU A 406 -15.55 26.54 -37.77
CA GLU A 406 -15.23 25.34 -38.54
C GLU A 406 -16.29 25.04 -39.60
N ILE A 407 -15.89 24.52 -40.77
CA ILE A 407 -16.81 24.26 -41.88
C ILE A 407 -17.05 22.76 -42.04
N PHE A 408 -18.29 22.33 -41.78
CA PHE A 408 -18.75 20.94 -41.95
C PHE A 408 -19.57 20.82 -43.24
N ASN A 409 -19.18 19.90 -44.11
CA ASN A 409 -19.92 19.59 -45.34
C ASN A 409 -20.62 18.23 -45.21
N TYR A 410 -21.87 18.14 -45.67
CA TYR A 410 -22.71 16.95 -45.50
C TYR A 410 -22.05 15.67 -46.03
N ASP A 411 -21.39 15.76 -47.19
CA ASP A 411 -20.73 14.63 -47.85
C ASP A 411 -19.53 14.06 -47.05
N GLN A 412 -19.04 14.78 -46.02
CA GLN A 412 -18.00 14.29 -45.10
C GLN A 412 -18.55 13.41 -43.96
N LEU A 413 -19.87 13.24 -43.87
CA LEU A 413 -20.56 12.46 -42.84
C LEU A 413 -20.92 11.03 -43.29
N ALA A 414 -20.60 10.67 -44.53
CA ALA A 414 -20.79 9.32 -45.06
C ALA A 414 -19.98 8.30 -44.25
N GLY A 415 -20.62 7.21 -43.81
CA GLY A 415 -19.98 6.23 -42.93
C GLY A 415 -19.91 6.63 -41.45
N LYS A 416 -20.60 7.70 -41.04
CA LYS A 416 -20.81 8.08 -39.63
C LYS A 416 -22.29 8.13 -39.25
N SER A 417 -22.61 7.58 -38.07
CA SER A 417 -23.87 7.91 -37.39
C SER A 417 -23.88 9.38 -37.00
N ARG A 418 -25.06 10.01 -37.03
CA ARG A 418 -25.25 11.43 -36.74
C ARG A 418 -26.25 11.60 -35.61
N VAL A 419 -25.92 12.49 -34.68
CA VAL A 419 -26.79 12.99 -33.62
C VAL A 419 -27.02 14.48 -33.89
N TYR A 420 -28.25 14.86 -34.17
CA TYR A 420 -28.67 16.25 -34.32
C TYR A 420 -29.56 16.63 -33.15
N LEU A 421 -29.13 17.57 -32.30
CA LEU A 421 -29.92 18.08 -31.19
C LEU A 421 -30.26 19.56 -31.43
N PHE A 422 -31.53 19.83 -31.71
CA PHE A 422 -32.08 21.18 -31.78
C PHE A 422 -32.55 21.62 -30.39
N PHE A 423 -32.05 22.76 -29.91
CA PHE A 423 -32.28 23.22 -28.55
C PHE A 423 -32.42 24.76 -28.47
N SER A 424 -32.95 25.23 -27.35
CA SER A 424 -33.01 26.65 -27.00
C SER A 424 -32.30 26.87 -25.67
N LYS A 425 -31.35 27.80 -25.60
CA LYS A 425 -30.63 28.12 -24.35
C LYS A 425 -31.54 28.67 -23.24
N ASP A 426 -32.74 29.12 -23.59
CA ASP A 426 -33.73 29.70 -22.66
C ASP A 426 -34.86 28.70 -22.31
N CYS A 427 -34.66 27.40 -22.57
CA CYS A 427 -35.65 26.33 -22.32
C CYS A 427 -35.17 25.33 -21.28
N GLY A 428 -35.94 25.16 -20.19
CA GLY A 428 -35.57 24.24 -19.09
C GLY A 428 -35.44 22.78 -19.52
N ASN A 429 -36.37 22.26 -20.35
CA ASN A 429 -36.27 20.89 -20.86
C ASN A 429 -35.02 20.68 -21.72
N CYS A 430 -34.59 21.70 -22.47
CA CYS A 430 -33.34 21.64 -23.23
C CYS A 430 -32.10 21.54 -22.32
N GLN A 431 -32.13 22.09 -21.11
CA GLN A 431 -31.00 21.95 -20.17
C GLN A 431 -30.85 20.49 -19.70
N ILE A 432 -31.96 19.84 -19.34
CA ILE A 432 -31.98 18.41 -18.97
C ILE A 432 -31.43 17.55 -20.12
N THR A 433 -31.94 17.73 -21.34
CA THR A 433 -31.45 17.01 -22.52
C THR A 433 -29.96 17.26 -22.82
N LEU A 434 -29.42 18.42 -22.47
CA LEU A 434 -27.99 18.73 -22.58
C LEU A 434 -27.16 18.13 -21.43
N GLU A 435 -27.75 17.85 -20.28
CA GLU A 435 -27.14 17.09 -19.19
C GLU A 435 -27.08 15.58 -19.53
N GLU A 436 -28.16 15.01 -20.06
CA GLU A 436 -28.17 13.63 -20.57
C GLU A 436 -27.17 13.41 -21.71
N LEU A 437 -26.99 14.40 -22.59
CA LEU A 437 -25.94 14.34 -23.61
C LEU A 437 -24.53 14.24 -23.00
N LYS A 438 -24.26 14.96 -21.90
CA LYS A 438 -22.97 14.86 -21.17
C LYS A 438 -22.80 13.47 -20.56
N ALA A 439 -23.85 12.93 -19.95
CA ALA A 439 -23.84 11.60 -19.32
C ALA A 439 -23.64 10.46 -20.34
N SER A 440 -24.17 10.59 -21.57
CA SER A 440 -24.11 9.54 -22.59
C SER A 440 -22.69 9.09 -23.02
N ALA A 441 -21.68 9.96 -22.84
CA ALA A 441 -20.34 9.81 -23.40
C ALA A 441 -20.29 9.58 -24.93
N VAL A 442 -21.37 9.85 -25.67
CA VAL A 442 -21.53 9.54 -27.10
C VAL A 442 -20.46 10.20 -28.00
N GLN A 443 -19.88 11.32 -27.54
CA GLN A 443 -18.81 12.06 -28.20
C GLN A 443 -17.47 11.29 -28.22
N ALA A 444 -17.26 10.32 -27.32
CA ALA A 444 -16.02 9.53 -27.24
C ALA A 444 -15.86 8.52 -28.39
N TYR A 445 -16.90 8.31 -29.20
CA TYR A 445 -16.91 7.38 -30.32
C TYR A 445 -16.60 8.10 -31.64
N PRO A 446 -15.42 7.90 -32.27
CA PRO A 446 -14.98 8.71 -33.42
C PRO A 446 -15.84 8.54 -34.69
N TYR A 447 -16.67 7.50 -34.73
CA TYR A 447 -17.63 7.19 -35.80
C TYR A 447 -19.03 7.80 -35.59
N VAL A 448 -19.30 8.42 -34.45
CA VAL A 448 -20.48 9.27 -34.28
C VAL A 448 -20.08 10.71 -34.58
N GLN A 449 -21.02 11.50 -35.09
CA GLN A 449 -20.91 12.95 -35.18
C GLN A 449 -22.10 13.60 -34.49
N VAL A 450 -21.84 14.34 -33.41
CA VAL A 450 -22.84 15.14 -32.71
C VAL A 450 -22.83 16.57 -33.23
N PHE A 451 -24.00 17.18 -33.31
CA PHE A 451 -24.23 18.56 -33.70
C PHE A 451 -25.28 19.23 -32.82
N LEU A 452 -24.97 20.43 -32.32
CA LEU A 452 -25.86 21.21 -31.45
C LEU A 452 -26.40 22.43 -32.20
N PHE A 453 -27.71 22.55 -32.33
CA PHE A 453 -28.37 23.60 -33.11
C PHE A 453 -29.16 24.53 -32.19
N GLU A 454 -28.61 25.71 -31.86
CA GLU A 454 -29.35 26.73 -31.13
C GLU A 454 -30.37 27.39 -32.08
N VAL A 455 -31.65 27.29 -31.72
CA VAL A 455 -32.75 27.57 -32.66
C VAL A 455 -33.18 29.04 -32.71
N ASN A 456 -32.70 29.87 -31.78
CA ASN A 456 -33.02 31.29 -31.69
C ASN A 456 -32.02 32.14 -32.49
N GLN A 457 -32.34 33.43 -32.64
CA GLN A 457 -31.45 34.42 -33.27
C GLN A 457 -30.38 34.93 -32.28
N THR A 458 -29.69 33.98 -31.66
CA THR A 458 -28.56 34.15 -30.72
C THR A 458 -27.26 34.35 -31.50
N SER A 459 -26.29 35.10 -30.96
CA SER A 459 -24.97 35.23 -31.60
C SER A 459 -24.01 34.08 -31.22
N ASP A 460 -23.06 33.76 -32.11
CA ASP A 460 -22.07 32.67 -31.91
C ASP A 460 -21.31 32.82 -30.57
N GLY A 461 -20.94 34.05 -30.23
CA GLY A 461 -20.27 34.40 -28.98
C GLY A 461 -21.16 34.37 -27.73
N GLU A 462 -22.45 34.11 -27.87
CA GLU A 462 -23.37 33.79 -26.77
C GLU A 462 -23.60 32.28 -26.66
N VAL A 463 -23.76 31.58 -27.80
CA VAL A 463 -23.85 30.11 -27.83
C VAL A 463 -22.58 29.48 -27.25
N ASN A 464 -21.39 29.91 -27.68
CA ASN A 464 -20.12 29.39 -27.17
C ASN A 464 -19.97 29.58 -25.65
N ARG A 465 -20.42 30.72 -25.11
CA ARG A 465 -20.34 31.01 -23.67
C ARG A 465 -21.31 30.14 -22.86
N PHE A 466 -22.50 29.88 -23.40
CA PHE A 466 -23.45 28.95 -22.79
C PHE A 466 -22.87 27.53 -22.76
N LEU A 467 -22.33 27.04 -23.89
CA LEU A 467 -21.72 25.72 -23.95
C LEU A 467 -20.44 25.60 -23.08
N GLU A 468 -19.62 26.66 -22.98
CA GLU A 468 -18.49 26.73 -22.03
C GLU A 468 -18.96 26.65 -20.57
N GLN A 469 -20.07 27.31 -20.22
CA GLN A 469 -20.67 27.23 -18.88
C GLN A 469 -21.27 25.86 -18.58
N GLU A 470 -21.82 25.19 -19.59
CA GLU A 470 -22.42 23.86 -19.47
C GLU A 470 -21.41 22.70 -19.55
N GLY A 471 -20.14 22.94 -19.90
CA GLY A 471 -19.15 21.87 -20.12
C GLY A 471 -19.29 21.15 -21.46
N LEU A 472 -19.81 21.84 -22.48
CA LEU A 472 -20.11 21.35 -23.83
C LEU A 472 -19.30 22.07 -24.94
N SER A 473 -18.17 22.70 -24.58
CA SER A 473 -17.32 23.49 -25.49
C SER A 473 -16.83 22.74 -26.72
N ASP A 474 -16.72 21.42 -26.61
CA ASP A 474 -16.03 20.56 -27.58
C ASP A 474 -16.99 20.01 -28.65
N PHE A 475 -18.27 20.38 -28.59
CA PHE A 475 -19.31 19.96 -29.53
C PHE A 475 -19.45 20.93 -30.72
N ALA A 476 -19.69 20.39 -31.91
CA ALA A 476 -19.92 21.18 -33.11
C ALA A 476 -21.29 21.90 -33.06
N ALA A 477 -21.27 23.16 -32.65
CA ALA A 477 -22.47 23.97 -32.40
C ALA A 477 -22.75 25.03 -33.49
N PHE A 478 -24.03 25.41 -33.64
CA PHE A 478 -24.53 26.35 -34.64
C PHE A 478 -25.57 27.32 -34.05
N SER A 479 -25.65 28.54 -34.60
CA SER A 479 -26.61 29.61 -34.28
C SER A 479 -27.73 29.72 -35.35
N ASP A 480 -28.81 30.49 -35.08
CA ASP A 480 -29.98 30.75 -35.97
C ASP A 480 -30.54 29.51 -36.71
N SER A 481 -30.47 28.35 -36.05
CA SER A 481 -30.69 27.05 -36.68
C SER A 481 -32.17 26.63 -36.73
N GLY A 482 -33.09 27.46 -36.24
CA GLY A 482 -34.53 27.23 -36.33
C GLY A 482 -35.06 27.12 -37.76
N SER A 483 -34.32 27.61 -38.76
CA SER A 483 -34.63 27.39 -40.19
C SER A 483 -34.35 25.95 -40.66
N LEU A 484 -33.40 25.25 -40.04
CA LEU A 484 -33.07 23.85 -40.30
C LEU A 484 -34.02 22.91 -39.53
N MET A 485 -34.32 23.22 -38.25
CA MET A 485 -35.31 22.49 -37.44
C MET A 485 -36.66 22.34 -38.17
N ARG A 486 -37.18 23.46 -38.72
CA ARG A 486 -38.43 23.49 -39.50
C ARG A 486 -38.39 22.73 -40.84
N GLN A 487 -37.22 22.27 -41.29
CA GLN A 487 -37.10 21.38 -42.45
C GLN A 487 -37.15 19.92 -41.99
N TYR A 488 -36.43 19.56 -40.93
CA TYR A 488 -36.53 18.23 -40.32
C TYR A 488 -37.95 17.91 -39.84
N MET A 489 -38.64 18.81 -39.12
CA MET A 489 -40.04 18.59 -38.69
C MET A 489 -40.99 18.21 -39.85
N ARG A 490 -40.78 18.78 -41.04
CA ARG A 490 -41.59 18.47 -42.24
C ARG A 490 -41.26 17.10 -42.83
N ILE A 491 -40.00 16.66 -42.72
CA ILE A 491 -39.51 15.37 -43.22
C ILE A 491 -39.97 14.24 -42.28
N LEU A 492 -39.95 14.50 -40.98
CA LEU A 492 -40.47 13.61 -39.92
C LEU A 492 -42.01 13.63 -39.83
N ASN A 493 -42.68 14.54 -40.53
CA ASN A 493 -44.13 14.76 -40.48
C ASN A 493 -44.65 15.00 -39.03
N THR A 494 -43.88 15.72 -38.22
CA THR A 494 -44.25 16.06 -36.84
C THR A 494 -45.14 17.31 -36.78
N GLY A 495 -45.76 17.53 -35.61
CA GLY A 495 -46.61 18.69 -35.34
C GLY A 495 -45.81 19.97 -35.04
N ASP A 496 -46.44 20.90 -34.31
CA ASP A 496 -45.78 22.13 -33.83
C ASP A 496 -44.85 21.84 -32.62
N ILE A 497 -43.81 21.02 -32.84
CA ILE A 497 -42.76 20.71 -31.84
C ILE A 497 -42.12 22.01 -31.31
N GLN A 498 -41.91 22.06 -29.99
CA GLN A 498 -41.55 23.26 -29.23
C GLN A 498 -40.08 23.30 -28.73
N TYR A 499 -39.22 22.37 -29.19
CA TYR A 499 -37.85 22.05 -28.72
C TYR A 499 -37.73 21.59 -27.23
N PRO A 500 -36.84 20.64 -26.89
CA PRO A 500 -35.78 20.03 -27.70
C PRO A 500 -36.30 19.15 -28.86
N LEU A 501 -35.41 18.82 -29.80
CA LEU A 501 -35.67 17.81 -30.83
C LEU A 501 -34.35 17.09 -31.15
N LEU A 502 -34.27 15.83 -30.72
CA LEU A 502 -33.20 14.89 -31.05
C LEU A 502 -33.57 14.15 -32.34
N ILE A 503 -32.59 13.98 -33.23
CA ILE A 503 -32.71 13.18 -34.45
C ILE A 503 -31.43 12.36 -34.61
N ILE A 504 -31.55 11.06 -34.81
CA ILE A 504 -30.43 10.16 -35.02
C ILE A 504 -30.54 9.49 -36.39
N ALA A 505 -29.49 9.69 -37.19
CA ALA A 505 -29.33 9.06 -38.50
C ALA A 505 -28.17 8.06 -38.51
N ASP A 506 -28.34 6.98 -39.26
CA ASP A 506 -27.34 5.93 -39.42
C ASP A 506 -26.23 6.29 -40.42
N PRO A 507 -25.17 5.47 -40.56
CA PRO A 507 -24.05 5.75 -41.47
C PRO A 507 -24.41 5.91 -42.96
N ASP A 508 -25.52 5.30 -43.40
CA ASP A 508 -26.07 5.44 -44.77
C ASP A 508 -26.99 6.66 -44.92
N GLY A 509 -27.27 7.38 -43.83
CA GLY A 509 -28.07 8.60 -43.81
C GLY A 509 -29.57 8.37 -43.83
N GLN A 510 -30.06 7.23 -43.32
CA GLN A 510 -31.46 7.12 -42.94
C GLN A 510 -31.61 7.63 -41.51
N ILE A 511 -32.61 8.46 -41.25
CA ILE A 511 -33.08 8.76 -39.89
C ILE A 511 -33.74 7.47 -39.37
N ARG A 512 -33.34 7.06 -38.16
CA ARG A 512 -33.73 5.81 -37.52
C ARG A 512 -34.43 6.01 -36.18
N TYR A 513 -34.16 7.14 -35.52
CA TYR A 513 -34.79 7.57 -34.28
C TYR A 513 -34.93 9.10 -34.28
N TRP A 514 -35.96 9.62 -33.64
CA TRP A 514 -36.12 11.05 -33.32
C TRP A 514 -37.09 11.18 -32.15
N ASP A 515 -36.91 12.21 -31.33
CA ASP A 515 -37.74 12.47 -30.14
C ASP A 515 -37.74 13.95 -29.76
N ASP A 516 -38.80 14.42 -29.10
CA ASP A 516 -38.93 15.77 -28.55
C ASP A 516 -39.15 15.82 -27.02
N GLU A 517 -39.21 14.67 -26.34
CA GLU A 517 -39.25 14.55 -24.87
C GLU A 517 -38.02 13.82 -24.29
N VAL A 518 -36.84 14.02 -24.88
CA VAL A 518 -35.55 13.38 -24.50
C VAL A 518 -35.25 13.52 -23.01
N GLN A 519 -35.17 12.37 -22.33
CA GLN A 519 -35.06 12.25 -20.87
C GLN A 519 -33.96 11.27 -20.40
N GLU A 520 -33.37 10.45 -21.28
CA GLU A 520 -32.35 9.47 -20.89
C GLU A 520 -31.09 9.53 -21.79
N ALA A 521 -29.91 9.49 -21.18
CA ALA A 521 -28.61 9.44 -21.86
C ALA A 521 -28.47 8.32 -22.91
N GLU A 522 -29.15 7.19 -22.73
CA GLU A 522 -29.12 6.05 -23.66
C GLU A 522 -29.81 6.35 -25.01
N GLU A 523 -30.69 7.37 -25.08
CA GLU A 523 -31.27 7.83 -26.35
C GLU A 523 -30.18 8.24 -27.34
N PHE A 524 -29.13 8.92 -26.87
CA PHE A 524 -27.98 9.32 -27.69
C PHE A 524 -27.13 8.11 -28.12
N ASN A 525 -27.01 7.09 -27.27
CA ASN A 525 -26.24 5.86 -27.56
C ASN A 525 -26.86 5.00 -28.68
N GLN A 526 -28.12 5.24 -29.06
CA GLN A 526 -28.68 4.66 -30.28
C GLN A 526 -27.82 4.95 -31.53
N ALA A 527 -27.13 6.10 -31.58
CA ALA A 527 -26.19 6.41 -32.67
C ALA A 527 -24.99 5.45 -32.73
N VAL A 528 -24.47 5.05 -31.56
CA VAL A 528 -23.38 4.07 -31.42
C VAL A 528 -23.85 2.69 -31.87
N ARG A 529 -25.03 2.28 -31.42
CA ARG A 529 -25.69 1.02 -31.83
C ARG A 529 -25.89 0.96 -33.34
N LEU A 530 -26.42 2.02 -33.95
CA LEU A 530 -26.66 2.10 -35.40
C LEU A 530 -25.37 2.06 -36.23
N MET A 531 -24.23 2.53 -35.69
CA MET A 531 -22.94 2.31 -36.34
C MET A 531 -22.56 0.83 -36.29
N LYS A 532 -22.63 0.20 -35.11
CA LYS A 532 -22.25 -1.21 -34.88
C LYS A 532 -23.09 -2.20 -35.71
N GLU A 533 -24.35 -1.88 -35.97
CA GLU A 533 -25.24 -2.63 -36.88
C GLU A 533 -24.93 -2.39 -38.38
N SER A 534 -24.12 -1.39 -38.73
CA SER A 534 -23.85 -1.00 -40.11
C SER A 534 -22.68 -1.75 -40.76
N HIS A 535 -22.70 -1.81 -42.09
CA HIS A 535 -21.62 -2.40 -42.88
C HIS A 535 -20.31 -1.57 -42.94
N TYR A 536 -20.28 -0.38 -42.33
CA TYR A 536 -19.07 0.45 -42.20
C TYR A 536 -18.26 0.10 -40.94
N TYR A 537 -18.85 -0.58 -39.96
CA TYR A 537 -18.20 -0.88 -38.70
C TYR A 537 -17.17 -2.01 -38.85
N LYS A 538 -15.95 -1.73 -38.38
CA LYS A 538 -14.81 -2.64 -38.36
C LYS A 538 -14.39 -2.88 -36.91
N PRO A 539 -14.77 -4.00 -36.28
CA PRO A 539 -14.32 -4.33 -34.94
C PRO A 539 -12.81 -4.64 -34.94
N ILE A 540 -12.16 -4.46 -33.79
CA ILE A 540 -10.82 -5.02 -33.56
C ILE A 540 -10.92 -6.54 -33.52
N THR A 541 -10.03 -7.21 -34.25
CA THR A 541 -9.99 -8.67 -34.44
C THR A 541 -8.72 -9.32 -33.88
N ALA A 542 -7.61 -8.59 -33.80
CA ALA A 542 -6.40 -9.00 -33.09
C ALA A 542 -5.62 -7.79 -32.56
N ILE A 543 -4.75 -8.05 -31.58
CA ILE A 543 -3.83 -7.08 -30.97
C ILE A 543 -2.44 -7.73 -30.92
N GLU A 544 -1.43 -7.01 -31.38
CA GLU A 544 -0.04 -7.44 -31.40
C GLU A 544 0.79 -6.54 -30.46
N SER A 545 1.59 -7.16 -29.60
CA SER A 545 2.45 -6.52 -28.60
C SER A 545 3.45 -7.54 -28.04
N ASP A 546 4.65 -7.09 -27.69
CA ASP A 546 5.73 -7.94 -27.18
C ASP A 546 5.83 -7.93 -25.64
N ASN A 547 6.50 -8.96 -25.07
CA ASN A 547 6.87 -8.99 -23.65
C ASN A 547 7.96 -7.94 -23.36
N ILE A 548 7.96 -7.38 -22.15
CA ILE A 548 8.85 -6.28 -21.76
C ILE A 548 9.73 -6.67 -20.58
N SER A 549 10.99 -6.23 -20.62
CA SER A 549 11.93 -6.32 -19.50
C SER A 549 12.41 -4.92 -19.11
N LEU A 550 12.31 -4.56 -17.83
CA LEU A 550 12.69 -3.25 -17.31
C LEU A 550 13.35 -3.32 -15.93
N ILE A 551 14.08 -2.27 -15.57
CA ILE A 551 14.75 -2.15 -14.28
C ILE A 551 13.80 -1.47 -13.28
N THR A 552 13.80 -1.92 -12.02
CA THR A 552 13.05 -1.28 -10.92
C THR A 552 13.32 0.24 -10.87
N GLY A 553 12.25 1.05 -10.81
CA GLY A 553 12.31 2.52 -10.84
C GLY A 553 12.46 3.13 -12.24
N LYS A 554 12.29 2.34 -13.32
CA LYS A 554 12.24 2.83 -14.71
C LYS A 554 10.84 2.71 -15.30
N GLU A 555 10.60 3.47 -16.36
CA GLU A 555 9.35 3.53 -17.10
C GLU A 555 9.58 3.11 -18.58
N HIS A 556 8.58 2.54 -19.23
CA HIS A 556 8.64 2.12 -20.63
C HIS A 556 7.28 2.28 -21.33
N PRO A 557 7.18 2.97 -22.49
CA PRO A 557 5.92 3.07 -23.23
C PRO A 557 5.63 1.75 -23.98
N LEU A 558 4.45 1.16 -23.74
CA LEU A 558 4.00 -0.03 -24.44
C LEU A 558 3.73 0.27 -25.92
N THR A 559 4.25 -0.57 -26.82
CA THR A 559 3.95 -0.50 -28.25
C THR A 559 2.89 -1.53 -28.59
N VAL A 560 1.72 -1.07 -29.06
CA VAL A 560 0.59 -1.92 -29.44
C VAL A 560 0.22 -1.69 -30.90
N ALA A 561 -0.03 -2.76 -31.65
CA ALA A 561 -0.59 -2.72 -32.99
C ALA A 561 -1.98 -3.37 -33.01
N ILE A 562 -2.93 -2.69 -33.67
CA ILE A 562 -4.35 -3.08 -33.76
C ILE A 562 -4.64 -3.66 -35.16
N GLN A 563 -5.39 -4.76 -35.23
CA GLN A 563 -5.79 -5.38 -36.50
C GLN A 563 -7.32 -5.50 -36.63
N PRO A 564 -7.94 -4.97 -37.71
CA PRO A 564 -7.30 -4.18 -38.77
C PRO A 564 -6.89 -2.78 -38.27
N ALA A 565 -5.84 -2.20 -38.84
CA ALA A 565 -5.34 -0.88 -38.47
C ALA A 565 -6.33 0.28 -38.77
N ASP A 566 -7.39 0.01 -39.54
CA ASP A 566 -8.52 0.91 -39.79
C ASP A 566 -9.82 0.47 -39.09
N ALA A 567 -9.69 -0.23 -37.96
CA ALA A 567 -10.80 -0.52 -37.04
C ALA A 567 -11.51 0.78 -36.62
N SER A 568 -12.84 0.72 -36.51
CA SER A 568 -13.69 1.89 -36.26
C SER A 568 -13.54 2.45 -34.86
N ASP A 569 -13.30 1.57 -33.88
CA ASP A 569 -12.83 1.96 -32.55
C ASP A 569 -11.40 1.45 -32.34
N GLN A 570 -10.58 2.27 -31.71
CA GLN A 570 -9.17 1.98 -31.40
C GLN A 570 -8.82 2.27 -29.93
N ARG A 571 -9.83 2.54 -29.09
CA ARG A 571 -9.65 2.76 -27.65
C ARG A 571 -9.31 1.43 -26.97
N LEU A 572 -8.19 1.41 -26.28
CA LEU A 572 -7.71 0.30 -25.46
C LEU A 572 -7.77 0.68 -23.98
N SER A 573 -7.96 -0.31 -23.13
CA SER A 573 -7.78 -0.26 -21.69
C SER A 573 -6.65 -1.21 -21.28
N TYR A 574 -6.02 -0.89 -20.14
CA TYR A 574 -4.85 -1.57 -19.64
C TYR A 574 -5.01 -1.88 -18.15
N TYR A 575 -4.50 -3.02 -17.68
CA TYR A 575 -4.25 -3.26 -16.26
C TYR A 575 -3.09 -4.24 -16.04
N SER A 576 -2.57 -4.31 -14.81
CA SER A 576 -1.55 -5.28 -14.37
C SER A 576 -2.10 -6.21 -13.30
N GLU A 577 -1.74 -7.49 -13.32
CA GLU A 577 -2.13 -8.45 -12.27
C GLU A 577 -1.43 -8.21 -10.92
N ASP A 578 -0.32 -7.46 -10.91
CA ASP A 578 0.43 -7.04 -9.72
C ASP A 578 1.12 -5.71 -10.02
N GLU A 579 0.41 -4.61 -9.78
CA GLU A 579 0.95 -3.24 -9.86
C GLU A 579 2.13 -3.03 -8.90
N GLY A 580 2.21 -3.83 -7.84
CA GLY A 580 3.35 -3.86 -6.93
C GLY A 580 4.63 -4.36 -7.59
N ILE A 581 4.55 -5.21 -8.61
CA ILE A 581 5.68 -5.56 -9.51
C ILE A 581 5.82 -4.51 -10.60
N ALA A 582 4.78 -4.28 -11.41
CA ALA A 582 4.77 -3.23 -12.43
C ALA A 582 3.37 -2.68 -12.66
N GLY A 583 3.21 -1.36 -12.56
CA GLY A 583 1.98 -0.65 -12.92
C GLY A 583 1.95 -0.28 -14.41
N ILE A 584 0.77 0.07 -14.91
CA ILE A 584 0.54 0.63 -16.25
C ILE A 584 -0.51 1.74 -16.18
N ASP A 585 -0.35 2.83 -16.94
CA ASP A 585 -1.33 3.92 -17.03
C ASP A 585 -2.30 3.79 -18.22
N ASP A 586 -3.32 4.65 -18.26
CA ASP A 586 -4.35 4.69 -19.32
C ASP A 586 -3.78 4.93 -20.73
N PHE A 587 -2.54 5.42 -20.83
CA PHE A 587 -1.83 5.68 -22.09
C PHE A 587 -0.89 4.53 -22.48
N GLY A 588 -0.85 3.45 -21.69
CA GLY A 588 0.00 2.28 -21.93
C GLY A 588 1.43 2.43 -21.40
N LYS A 589 1.71 3.37 -20.49
CA LYS A 589 3.06 3.56 -19.93
C LYS A 589 3.29 2.63 -18.73
N ILE A 590 4.23 1.69 -18.86
CA ILE A 590 4.56 0.71 -17.81
C ILE A 590 5.64 1.28 -16.87
N THR A 591 5.50 1.06 -15.57
CA THR A 591 6.47 1.47 -14.54
C THR A 591 6.84 0.29 -13.64
N GLY A 592 8.13 -0.03 -13.52
CA GLY A 592 8.62 -1.16 -12.74
C GLY A 592 8.80 -0.80 -11.26
N ASN A 593 7.99 -1.37 -10.38
CA ASN A 593 7.87 -0.99 -8.96
C ASN A 593 8.63 -1.94 -8.01
N ARG A 594 8.68 -3.24 -8.30
CA ARG A 594 9.39 -4.28 -7.53
C ARG A 594 9.89 -5.35 -8.50
N SER A 595 11.03 -5.96 -8.20
CA SER A 595 11.52 -7.08 -9.01
C SER A 595 10.58 -8.28 -8.97
N GLY A 596 10.50 -9.01 -10.07
CA GLY A 596 9.57 -10.11 -10.25
C GLY A 596 9.09 -10.25 -11.70
N THR A 597 7.92 -10.86 -11.88
CA THR A 597 7.23 -10.91 -13.17
C THR A 597 5.74 -10.81 -12.92
N THR A 598 5.09 -9.91 -13.64
CA THR A 598 3.63 -9.73 -13.68
C THR A 598 3.13 -9.88 -15.12
N ARG A 599 1.81 -9.94 -15.29
CA ARG A 599 1.17 -9.92 -16.60
C ARG A 599 0.38 -8.63 -16.76
N VAL A 600 0.57 -7.99 -17.91
CA VAL A 600 -0.19 -6.80 -18.31
C VAL A 600 -1.19 -7.20 -19.39
N HIS A 601 -2.42 -6.74 -19.22
CA HIS A 601 -3.58 -7.09 -20.03
C HIS A 601 -3.92 -5.89 -20.90
N ILE A 602 -4.07 -6.12 -22.22
CA ILE A 602 -4.42 -5.11 -23.22
C ILE A 602 -5.78 -5.51 -23.80
N ILE A 603 -6.80 -4.67 -23.60
CA ILE A 603 -8.19 -5.01 -23.88
C ILE A 603 -8.86 -3.86 -24.66
N PRO A 604 -9.53 -4.09 -25.80
CA PRO A 604 -10.31 -3.06 -26.48
C PRO A 604 -11.56 -2.71 -25.68
N ALA A 605 -11.87 -1.42 -25.54
CA ALA A 605 -13.06 -0.96 -24.85
C ALA A 605 -14.35 -1.63 -25.37
N GLU A 606 -14.41 -1.84 -26.69
CA GLU A 606 -15.57 -2.42 -27.40
C GLU A 606 -15.58 -3.96 -27.47
N ASN A 607 -14.52 -4.65 -27.02
CA ASN A 607 -14.43 -6.10 -27.11
C ASN A 607 -13.63 -6.69 -25.94
N LEU A 608 -14.24 -6.67 -24.75
CA LEU A 608 -13.68 -7.23 -23.51
C LEU A 608 -13.42 -8.75 -23.53
N ARG A 609 -13.64 -9.43 -24.66
CA ARG A 609 -13.27 -10.85 -24.90
C ARG A 609 -12.02 -11.02 -25.76
N LEU A 610 -11.60 -9.98 -26.48
CA LEU A 610 -10.36 -9.98 -27.23
C LEU A 610 -9.27 -9.37 -26.35
N GLU A 611 -8.44 -10.23 -25.79
CA GLU A 611 -7.39 -9.84 -24.86
C GLU A 611 -6.01 -10.20 -25.42
N LYS A 612 -5.06 -9.28 -25.26
CA LYS A 612 -3.64 -9.56 -25.46
C LYS A 612 -2.92 -9.40 -24.13
N ILE A 613 -2.51 -10.53 -23.57
CA ILE A 613 -1.62 -10.56 -22.41
C ILE A 613 -0.16 -10.47 -22.88
N ILE A 614 0.65 -9.71 -22.16
CA ILE A 614 2.12 -9.72 -22.22
C ILE A 614 2.70 -10.00 -20.82
N GLU A 615 3.88 -10.61 -20.77
CA GLU A 615 4.66 -10.71 -19.53
C GLU A 615 5.57 -9.50 -19.37
N VAL A 616 5.64 -8.99 -18.15
CA VAL A 616 6.46 -7.83 -17.77
C VAL A 616 7.43 -8.28 -16.68
N HIS A 617 8.70 -8.39 -17.04
CA HIS A 617 9.78 -8.84 -16.16
C HIS A 617 10.51 -7.62 -15.58
N VAL A 618 10.44 -7.45 -14.26
CA VAL A 618 11.14 -6.36 -13.56
C VAL A 618 12.37 -6.93 -12.88
N VAL A 619 13.54 -6.37 -13.17
CA VAL A 619 14.82 -6.77 -12.58
C VAL A 619 15.35 -5.68 -11.65
N SER A 620 16.00 -6.08 -10.57
CA SER A 620 16.59 -5.11 -9.63
C SER A 620 17.75 -4.36 -10.27
N ALA A 621 17.88 -3.07 -9.97
CA ALA A 621 19.08 -2.31 -10.29
C ALA A 621 20.27 -2.86 -9.49
N VAL A 622 21.45 -2.98 -10.10
CA VAL A 622 22.66 -3.35 -9.36
C VAL A 622 22.98 -2.25 -8.34
N THR A 623 23.33 -2.65 -7.11
CA THR A 623 23.67 -1.75 -6.01
C THR A 623 25.11 -1.88 -5.54
N SER A 624 25.73 -3.05 -5.74
CA SER A 624 27.15 -3.26 -5.49
C SER A 624 27.71 -4.42 -6.31
N LEU A 625 29.02 -4.33 -6.55
CA LEU A 625 29.85 -5.33 -7.19
C LEU A 625 31.02 -5.66 -6.25
N THR A 626 31.53 -6.89 -6.29
CA THR A 626 32.76 -7.28 -5.57
C THR A 626 33.54 -8.33 -6.37
N PHE A 627 34.84 -8.13 -6.58
CA PHE A 627 35.69 -9.17 -7.18
C PHE A 627 35.85 -10.36 -6.23
N ASN A 628 35.69 -11.57 -6.77
CA ASN A 628 35.93 -12.82 -6.07
C ASN A 628 37.23 -13.48 -6.57
N ASN A 629 37.98 -14.10 -5.67
CA ASN A 629 39.24 -14.83 -5.91
C ASN A 629 40.42 -14.07 -6.58
N ILE A 630 40.36 -12.74 -6.72
CA ILE A 630 41.44 -11.95 -7.34
C ILE A 630 42.62 -11.68 -6.38
N LYS A 631 43.86 -11.80 -6.88
CA LYS A 631 45.11 -11.54 -6.13
C LYS A 631 45.58 -10.09 -6.33
N ASN A 632 46.49 -9.63 -5.48
CA ASN A 632 47.17 -8.33 -5.68
C ASN A 632 48.36 -8.45 -6.66
N GLU A 633 49.00 -9.61 -6.72
CA GLU A 633 50.24 -9.85 -7.48
C GLU A 633 50.16 -11.16 -8.27
N TYR A 634 50.74 -11.16 -9.47
CA TYR A 634 50.81 -12.30 -10.40
C TYR A 634 52.19 -12.35 -11.07
N GLU A 635 52.66 -13.54 -11.47
CA GLU A 635 53.79 -13.66 -12.39
C GLU A 635 53.37 -13.30 -13.82
N ALA A 636 54.32 -12.92 -14.69
CA ALA A 636 54.06 -12.63 -16.09
C ALA A 636 53.85 -13.92 -16.92
N GLY A 637 52.89 -13.92 -17.85
CA GLY A 637 52.54 -15.08 -18.68
C GLY A 637 51.52 -16.05 -18.05
N ILE A 638 50.88 -15.63 -16.95
CA ILE A 638 49.80 -16.38 -16.27
C ILE A 638 48.45 -16.02 -16.89
N SER A 639 47.51 -16.96 -16.89
CA SER A 639 46.09 -16.69 -17.12
C SER A 639 45.26 -17.37 -16.03
N GLU A 640 44.21 -16.70 -15.55
CA GLU A 640 43.41 -17.13 -14.41
C GLU A 640 41.97 -16.61 -14.53
N ASP A 641 41.01 -17.41 -14.06
CA ASP A 641 39.60 -17.06 -13.99
C ASP A 641 39.30 -16.12 -12.81
N ILE A 642 38.48 -15.11 -13.06
CA ILE A 642 37.96 -14.17 -12.05
C ILE A 642 36.45 -14.03 -12.18
N TYR A 643 35.80 -13.68 -11.07
CA TYR A 643 34.34 -13.58 -11.00
C TYR A 643 33.92 -12.30 -10.25
N VAL A 644 32.75 -11.76 -10.56
CA VAL A 644 32.13 -10.65 -9.82
C VAL A 644 30.90 -11.14 -9.08
N ASN A 645 30.86 -10.97 -7.76
CA ASN A 645 29.64 -11.11 -6.99
C ASN A 645 28.85 -9.78 -7.07
N ILE A 646 27.62 -9.87 -7.57
CA ILE A 646 26.72 -8.76 -7.90
C ILE A 646 25.57 -8.78 -6.90
N GLN A 647 25.19 -7.62 -6.36
CA GLN A 647 24.07 -7.53 -5.41
C GLN A 647 23.09 -6.41 -5.78
N PRO A 648 21.77 -6.66 -5.73
CA PRO A 648 21.13 -7.95 -5.41
C PRO A 648 21.23 -8.97 -6.56
N GLN A 649 20.92 -10.24 -6.29
CA GLN A 649 21.12 -11.36 -7.23
C GLN A 649 20.06 -11.45 -8.36
N ASP A 650 18.95 -10.74 -8.23
CA ASP A 650 17.80 -10.67 -9.15
C ASP A 650 17.97 -9.54 -10.21
N TRP A 651 19.21 -9.31 -10.64
CA TRP A 651 19.59 -8.31 -11.64
C TRP A 651 19.38 -8.78 -13.10
N GLY A 652 18.93 -10.02 -13.31
CA GLY A 652 18.57 -10.54 -14.64
C GLY A 652 19.76 -10.81 -15.56
N ASN A 653 19.52 -10.82 -16.87
CA ASN A 653 20.51 -11.19 -17.88
C ASN A 653 21.05 -9.94 -18.60
N ARG A 654 22.11 -9.33 -18.06
CA ARG A 654 22.80 -8.16 -18.61
C ARG A 654 24.30 -8.43 -18.70
N GLU A 655 25.01 -7.70 -19.56
CA GLU A 655 26.46 -7.82 -19.71
C GLU A 655 27.21 -6.90 -18.74
N ILE A 656 28.42 -7.30 -18.34
CA ILE A 656 29.36 -6.48 -17.55
C ILE A 656 30.44 -5.95 -18.49
N HIS A 657 30.73 -4.66 -18.40
CA HIS A 657 31.83 -4.04 -19.12
C HIS A 657 33.14 -4.23 -18.34
N TRP A 658 34.02 -5.06 -18.91
CA TRP A 658 35.34 -5.38 -18.36
C TRP A 658 36.44 -4.54 -19.04
N ALA A 659 37.39 -4.01 -18.27
CA ALA A 659 38.53 -3.25 -18.83
C ALA A 659 39.80 -3.36 -17.98
N SER A 660 40.94 -3.00 -18.56
CA SER A 660 42.26 -2.90 -17.92
C SER A 660 42.91 -1.57 -18.32
N SER A 661 43.39 -0.77 -17.37
CA SER A 661 43.99 0.54 -17.67
C SER A 661 45.30 0.43 -18.47
N ASN A 662 45.97 -0.73 -18.42
CA ASN A 662 47.15 -1.03 -19.23
C ASN A 662 47.10 -2.46 -19.78
N GLU A 663 46.48 -2.62 -20.95
CA GLU A 663 46.43 -3.89 -21.70
C GLU A 663 47.81 -4.45 -22.08
N ALA A 664 48.88 -3.64 -22.11
CA ALA A 664 50.23 -4.14 -22.36
C ALA A 664 50.85 -4.85 -21.14
N VAL A 665 50.25 -4.70 -19.95
CA VAL A 665 50.62 -5.39 -18.69
C VAL A 665 49.68 -6.57 -18.44
N LEU A 666 48.36 -6.37 -18.56
CA LEU A 666 47.35 -7.41 -18.36
C LEU A 666 46.12 -7.14 -19.24
N THR A 667 45.65 -8.17 -19.94
CA THR A 667 44.38 -8.15 -20.70
C THR A 667 43.29 -8.90 -19.94
N ILE A 668 42.03 -8.53 -20.21
CA ILE A 668 40.82 -9.15 -19.63
C ILE A 668 39.83 -9.43 -20.77
N SER A 669 39.20 -10.60 -20.74
CA SER A 669 38.06 -10.93 -21.61
C SER A 669 37.03 -11.72 -20.80
N GLY A 670 35.76 -11.33 -20.84
CA GLY A 670 34.69 -11.94 -20.06
C GLY A 670 33.30 -11.68 -20.62
N THR A 671 32.31 -12.39 -20.09
CA THR A 671 30.89 -12.24 -20.42
C THR A 671 30.08 -12.47 -19.14
N SER A 672 29.15 -11.56 -18.85
CA SER A 672 28.42 -11.53 -17.56
C SER A 672 29.40 -11.51 -16.37
N ASP A 673 29.13 -12.31 -15.33
CA ASP A 673 29.85 -12.31 -14.04
C ASP A 673 31.24 -12.98 -14.09
N HIS A 674 31.60 -13.65 -15.19
CA HIS A 674 32.88 -14.34 -15.37
C HIS A 674 33.81 -13.60 -16.34
N GLY A 675 35.10 -13.54 -15.98
CA GLY A 675 36.17 -13.02 -16.83
C GLY A 675 37.46 -13.81 -16.69
N ILE A 676 38.31 -13.73 -17.71
CA ILE A 676 39.61 -14.39 -17.79
C ILE A 676 40.68 -13.31 -17.95
N ILE A 677 41.60 -13.22 -16.98
CA ILE A 677 42.77 -12.34 -17.10
C ILE A 677 43.94 -13.07 -17.78
N GLN A 678 44.80 -12.32 -18.45
CA GLN A 678 46.10 -12.79 -18.91
C GLN A 678 47.18 -11.72 -18.66
N THR A 679 48.23 -12.07 -17.91
CA THR A 679 49.38 -11.20 -17.66
C THR A 679 50.41 -11.30 -18.78
N LEU A 680 50.92 -10.16 -19.26
CA LEU A 680 51.77 -10.07 -20.45
C LEU A 680 53.18 -9.54 -20.15
N LYS A 681 53.30 -8.51 -19.30
CA LYS A 681 54.57 -7.86 -18.96
C LYS A 681 54.62 -7.44 -17.49
N PRO A 682 55.81 -7.36 -16.87
CA PRO A 682 55.98 -6.71 -15.56
C PRO A 682 55.44 -5.28 -15.55
N GLY A 683 54.81 -4.88 -14.46
CA GLY A 683 54.20 -3.55 -14.32
C GLY A 683 52.97 -3.55 -13.42
N TYR A 684 52.17 -2.50 -13.56
CA TYR A 684 50.89 -2.32 -12.87
C TYR A 684 49.78 -2.02 -13.87
N THR A 685 48.56 -2.42 -13.52
CA THR A 685 47.32 -2.02 -14.19
C THR A 685 46.21 -1.87 -13.17
N VAL A 686 45.15 -1.15 -13.51
CA VAL A 686 43.86 -1.20 -12.81
C VAL A 686 42.91 -2.03 -13.65
N LEU A 687 42.50 -3.18 -13.14
CA LEU A 687 41.38 -3.95 -13.67
C LEU A 687 40.07 -3.31 -13.20
N SER A 688 39.07 -3.21 -14.07
CA SER A 688 37.73 -2.74 -13.70
C SER A 688 36.61 -3.59 -14.29
N ALA A 689 35.47 -3.60 -13.60
CA ALA A 689 34.20 -4.19 -14.04
C ALA A 689 33.03 -3.24 -13.72
N GLU A 690 32.11 -3.07 -14.66
CA GLU A 690 31.07 -2.02 -14.61
C GLU A 690 29.71 -2.49 -15.19
N ILE A 691 28.61 -2.17 -14.51
CA ILE A 691 27.22 -2.43 -14.92
C ILE A 691 26.26 -1.49 -14.15
N ASP A 692 25.19 -1.00 -14.79
CA ASP A 692 24.20 -0.06 -14.20
C ASP A 692 24.82 1.20 -13.55
N ASP A 693 25.86 1.78 -14.16
CA ASP A 693 26.67 2.88 -13.60
C ASP A 693 27.41 2.52 -12.27
N VAL A 694 27.34 1.27 -11.81
CA VAL A 694 28.11 0.73 -10.67
C VAL A 694 29.42 0.16 -11.19
N LYS A 695 30.54 0.66 -10.67
CA LYS A 695 31.90 0.26 -11.06
C LYS A 695 32.69 -0.27 -9.86
N ILE A 696 33.52 -1.30 -10.10
CA ILE A 696 34.61 -1.69 -9.21
C ILE A 696 35.94 -1.67 -9.93
N GLU A 697 36.99 -1.39 -9.16
CA GLU A 697 38.37 -1.27 -9.64
C GLU A 697 39.34 -2.01 -8.71
N LYS A 698 40.41 -2.56 -9.28
CA LYS A 698 41.44 -3.29 -8.54
C LYS A 698 42.81 -3.11 -9.20
N THR A 699 43.75 -2.50 -8.49
CA THR A 699 45.15 -2.46 -8.91
C THR A 699 45.77 -3.85 -8.83
N ILE A 700 46.40 -4.29 -9.91
CA ILE A 700 47.09 -5.57 -10.06
C ILE A 700 48.55 -5.32 -10.42
N ARG A 701 49.47 -5.99 -9.71
CA ARG A 701 50.90 -6.04 -10.03
C ARG A 701 51.22 -7.29 -10.85
N VAL A 702 51.99 -7.12 -11.92
CA VAL A 702 52.67 -8.21 -12.62
C VAL A 702 54.16 -8.16 -12.28
N LEU A 703 54.69 -9.28 -11.78
CA LEU A 703 56.03 -9.39 -11.20
C LEU A 703 57.12 -9.51 -12.28
N GLY A 704 58.22 -8.79 -12.07
CA GLY A 704 59.44 -8.81 -12.88
C GLY A 704 60.24 -7.51 -12.74
N GLU A 705 61.28 -7.36 -13.56
CA GLU A 705 62.08 -6.14 -13.67
C GLU A 705 61.41 -5.17 -14.67
N ILE A 706 61.30 -3.89 -14.32
CA ILE A 706 60.57 -2.88 -15.11
C ILE A 706 61.54 -1.83 -15.65
N GLU A 707 61.50 -1.58 -16.96
CA GLU A 707 62.39 -0.65 -17.67
C GLU A 707 62.02 0.82 -17.39
N LEU A 708 63.03 1.65 -17.08
CA LEU A 708 62.88 3.09 -16.87
C LEU A 708 62.41 3.82 -18.16
N PRO A 709 61.69 4.96 -18.04
CA PRO A 709 61.29 5.74 -19.20
C PRO A 709 62.47 6.58 -19.70
N GLU A 710 62.73 6.57 -21.01
CA GLU A 710 63.87 7.28 -21.63
C GLU A 710 63.86 8.81 -21.44
N ASP A 711 62.75 9.40 -20.96
CA ASP A 711 62.55 10.85 -20.85
C ASP A 711 62.44 11.38 -19.40
N LEU A 712 62.89 10.59 -18.42
CA LEU A 712 62.96 11.02 -17.02
C LEU A 712 63.91 12.22 -16.84
N THR A 713 63.45 13.24 -16.14
CA THR A 713 64.11 14.55 -15.97
C THR A 713 63.99 15.06 -14.54
N VAL A 714 64.94 15.88 -14.12
CA VAL A 714 65.03 16.44 -12.75
C VAL A 714 65.21 17.96 -12.86
N GLU A 715 64.39 18.75 -12.17
CA GLU A 715 64.49 20.22 -12.19
C GLU A 715 64.09 20.88 -10.86
N GLN A 716 64.52 22.12 -10.63
CA GLN A 716 64.02 22.93 -9.52
C GLN A 716 62.87 23.82 -9.99
N ALA A 717 61.72 23.71 -9.36
CA ALA A 717 60.54 24.52 -9.63
C ALA A 717 60.70 25.97 -9.13
N LYS A 718 59.85 26.88 -9.66
CA LYS A 718 59.87 28.31 -9.30
C LYS A 718 59.52 28.62 -7.85
N ASN A 719 58.85 27.71 -7.15
CA ASN A 719 58.58 27.79 -5.71
C ASN A 719 59.72 27.19 -4.86
N GLY A 720 60.77 26.68 -5.48
CA GLY A 720 61.95 26.08 -4.84
C GLY A 720 61.93 24.56 -4.77
N ASP A 721 60.78 23.92 -5.02
CA ASP A 721 60.60 22.47 -4.92
C ASP A 721 61.49 21.70 -5.92
N LEU A 722 61.83 20.46 -5.56
CA LEU A 722 62.58 19.54 -6.41
C LEU A 722 61.61 18.61 -7.15
N LEU A 723 61.58 18.71 -8.48
CA LEU A 723 60.71 17.92 -9.35
C LEU A 723 61.47 16.79 -10.03
N ILE A 724 60.85 15.61 -10.13
CA ILE A 724 61.19 14.59 -11.14
C ILE A 724 59.99 14.34 -12.03
N THR A 725 60.21 14.34 -13.34
CA THR A 725 59.15 14.32 -14.36
C THR A 725 59.50 13.41 -15.54
N THR A 726 58.49 12.77 -16.09
CA THR A 726 58.52 12.00 -17.35
C THR A 726 57.23 12.33 -18.11
N LYS A 727 57.17 12.08 -19.43
CA LYS A 727 55.91 12.17 -20.18
C LYS A 727 55.12 10.86 -20.15
N ASP A 728 55.77 9.74 -19.87
CA ASP A 728 55.18 8.41 -19.83
C ASP A 728 54.05 8.34 -18.79
N ALA A 729 52.86 7.92 -19.22
CA ALA A 729 51.66 7.92 -18.39
C ALA A 729 51.67 6.82 -17.32
N PHE A 730 52.25 5.66 -17.64
CA PHE A 730 52.36 4.56 -16.70
C PHE A 730 53.30 4.91 -15.54
N TRP A 731 54.46 5.49 -15.84
CA TRP A 731 55.42 5.92 -14.83
C TRP A 731 54.93 7.10 -13.99
N LYS A 732 54.18 8.05 -14.57
CA LYS A 732 53.53 9.14 -13.82
C LYS A 732 52.64 8.66 -12.66
N GLU A 733 51.85 7.62 -12.89
CA GLU A 733 50.91 7.10 -11.88
C GLU A 733 51.62 6.18 -10.86
N ASN A 734 52.73 5.54 -11.24
CA ASN A 734 53.36 4.47 -10.43
C ASN A 734 54.71 4.85 -9.79
N LEU A 735 55.21 6.07 -10.04
CA LEU A 735 56.56 6.55 -9.64
C LEU A 735 56.87 6.44 -8.13
N LEU A 736 55.85 6.50 -7.26
CA LEU A 736 56.01 6.39 -5.79
C LEU A 736 55.61 5.04 -5.19
N GLY A 737 54.60 4.37 -5.76
CA GLY A 737 53.83 3.38 -4.99
C GLY A 737 54.63 2.19 -4.48
N HIS A 738 55.66 1.77 -5.23
CA HIS A 738 56.20 0.42 -5.09
C HIS A 738 57.70 0.22 -5.36
N GLY A 739 58.53 1.26 -5.48
CA GLY A 739 59.95 1.00 -5.84
C GLY A 739 61.01 2.09 -5.70
N SER A 740 60.70 3.30 -5.22
CA SER A 740 61.68 4.39 -5.04
C SER A 740 62.57 4.24 -3.79
N ASN A 741 62.90 3.00 -3.40
CA ASN A 741 63.66 2.67 -2.20
C ASN A 741 65.17 2.90 -2.40
N ASN A 742 65.59 4.16 -2.20
CA ASN A 742 66.94 4.75 -2.25
C ASN A 742 67.01 5.88 -3.29
N ILE A 743 66.36 7.01 -2.96
CA ILE A 743 66.68 8.29 -3.61
C ILE A 743 67.83 8.93 -2.83
N LEU A 744 68.94 9.24 -3.51
CA LEU A 744 70.14 9.86 -2.92
C LEU A 744 70.46 11.16 -3.65
N LEU A 745 70.82 12.21 -2.91
CA LEU A 745 71.32 13.48 -3.46
C LEU A 745 72.71 13.76 -2.90
N THR A 746 73.69 14.10 -3.75
CA THR A 746 75.08 14.38 -3.32
C THR A 746 75.68 15.58 -4.04
N ASN A 747 76.54 16.34 -3.34
CA ASN A 747 77.40 17.38 -3.93
C ASN A 747 78.86 16.90 -4.12
N GLY A 748 79.14 15.61 -3.93
CA GLY A 748 80.47 15.02 -3.96
C GLY A 748 81.31 15.20 -2.68
N ILE A 749 80.73 15.81 -1.63
CA ILE A 749 81.33 15.95 -0.28
C ILE A 749 80.35 15.40 0.77
N GLU A 750 79.07 15.72 0.61
CA GLU A 750 77.95 15.34 1.47
C GLU A 750 76.91 14.57 0.64
N GLU A 751 76.17 13.69 1.29
CA GLU A 751 75.17 12.79 0.70
C GLU A 751 73.94 12.75 1.60
N TYR A 752 72.75 12.84 0.99
CA TYR A 752 71.46 12.97 1.66
C TYR A 752 70.51 11.91 1.10
N ALA A 753 69.94 11.07 1.98
CA ALA A 753 68.90 10.12 1.59
C ALA A 753 67.53 10.83 1.61
N LEU A 754 66.81 10.75 0.49
CA LEU A 754 65.59 11.51 0.22
C LEU A 754 64.35 10.62 -0.01
N THR A 755 64.47 9.30 0.17
CA THR A 755 63.47 8.28 -0.17
C THR A 755 62.04 8.58 0.33
N GLU A 756 61.90 8.99 1.59
CA GLU A 756 60.58 9.17 2.26
C GLU A 756 60.00 10.58 2.04
N GLU A 757 60.69 11.43 1.29
CA GLU A 757 60.56 12.89 1.32
C GLU A 757 59.93 13.48 0.03
N PHE A 758 59.49 12.60 -0.88
CA PHE A 758 58.84 12.93 -2.14
C PHE A 758 57.36 12.52 -2.14
N GLN A 759 56.51 13.37 -2.72
CA GLN A 759 55.07 13.17 -2.85
C GLN A 759 54.61 13.42 -4.29
N MET A 760 53.48 12.84 -4.71
CA MET A 760 52.91 13.09 -6.03
C MET A 760 52.09 14.38 -6.01
N ASN A 761 52.26 15.27 -6.99
CA ASN A 761 51.37 16.42 -7.16
C ASN A 761 50.22 16.13 -8.15
N ASP A 762 49.23 17.02 -8.21
CA ASP A 762 48.06 16.92 -9.12
C ASP A 762 48.42 16.77 -10.61
N LYS A 763 49.65 17.14 -11.00
CA LYS A 763 50.17 17.02 -12.38
C LYS A 763 50.90 15.71 -12.62
N HIS A 764 50.85 14.79 -11.65
CA HIS A 764 51.53 13.50 -11.65
C HIS A 764 53.05 13.65 -11.84
N GLN A 765 53.64 14.60 -11.12
CA GLN A 765 55.08 14.81 -11.00
C GLN A 765 55.51 14.42 -9.59
N LEU A 766 56.71 13.85 -9.47
CA LEU A 766 57.34 13.59 -8.18
C LEU A 766 57.86 14.91 -7.61
N VAL A 767 57.42 15.29 -6.40
CA VAL A 767 57.75 16.58 -5.77
C VAL A 767 58.31 16.39 -4.39
N MET A 768 59.54 16.86 -4.17
CA MET A 768 60.07 17.10 -2.83
C MET A 768 59.83 18.57 -2.48
N ASN A 769 59.19 18.79 -1.34
CA ASN A 769 58.88 20.14 -0.86
C ASN A 769 60.17 20.89 -0.49
N PHE A 770 60.28 22.14 -0.94
CA PHE A 770 61.45 22.98 -0.70
C PHE A 770 61.83 23.11 0.78
N ASN A 771 60.85 23.20 1.69
CA ASN A 771 61.14 23.32 3.12
C ASN A 771 61.91 22.11 3.64
N ARG A 772 61.69 20.91 3.07
CA ARG A 772 62.38 19.69 3.50
C ARG A 772 63.84 19.64 3.06
N LEU A 773 64.19 20.22 1.90
CA LEU A 773 65.59 20.44 1.50
C LEU A 773 66.32 21.30 2.55
N LEU A 774 65.65 22.37 3.05
CA LEU A 774 66.22 23.25 4.07
C LEU A 774 66.37 22.57 5.44
N GLU A 775 65.40 21.74 5.86
CA GLU A 775 65.48 20.96 7.10
C GLU A 775 66.62 19.95 7.11
N LEU A 776 66.90 19.34 5.95
CA LEU A 776 68.05 18.45 5.74
C LEU A 776 69.39 19.22 5.67
N GLY A 777 69.37 20.56 5.72
CA GLY A 777 70.56 21.40 5.67
C GLY A 777 71.18 21.54 4.28
N ILE A 778 70.44 21.22 3.21
CA ILE A 778 70.91 21.26 1.83
C ILE A 778 71.03 22.74 1.41
N LEU A 779 72.22 23.14 0.96
CA LEU A 779 72.56 24.52 0.64
C LEU A 779 72.46 24.81 -0.87
N LYS A 780 72.55 26.09 -1.23
CA LYS A 780 72.65 26.54 -2.63
C LYS A 780 73.90 25.95 -3.29
N GLY A 781 73.74 25.08 -4.29
CA GLY A 781 74.85 24.39 -4.95
C GLY A 781 74.43 23.50 -6.11
N ASN A 782 75.43 22.89 -6.75
CA ASN A 782 75.21 21.80 -7.72
C ASN A 782 75.18 20.47 -6.98
N TYR A 783 74.26 19.59 -7.37
CA TYR A 783 74.06 18.27 -6.81
C TYR A 783 73.80 17.26 -7.93
N GLN A 784 74.08 15.98 -7.68
CA GLN A 784 73.64 14.85 -8.48
C GLN A 784 72.63 14.04 -7.66
N ILE A 785 71.48 13.71 -8.27
CA ILE A 785 70.48 12.82 -7.71
C ILE A 785 70.59 11.42 -8.33
N THR A 786 70.38 10.39 -7.52
CA THR A 786 70.38 8.97 -7.91
C THR A 786 69.12 8.29 -7.40
N PHE A 787 68.60 7.35 -8.19
CA PHE A 787 67.48 6.48 -7.83
C PHE A 787 67.94 5.04 -8.00
N ASP A 788 68.04 4.30 -6.91
CA ASP A 788 68.26 2.86 -6.91
C ASP A 788 66.99 2.12 -6.49
N SER A 789 66.83 0.87 -6.95
CA SER A 789 65.64 0.07 -6.68
C SER A 789 65.95 -1.43 -6.72
N LEU A 790 65.06 -2.24 -6.13
CA LEU A 790 65.02 -3.69 -6.31
C LEU A 790 64.11 -4.12 -7.48
N HIS A 791 63.48 -3.17 -8.17
CA HIS A 791 62.45 -3.42 -9.20
C HIS A 791 62.68 -2.65 -10.52
N TYR A 792 63.61 -1.69 -10.51
CA TYR A 792 63.93 -0.78 -11.62
C TYR A 792 65.45 -0.70 -11.82
N GLN A 793 65.88 -0.31 -13.03
CA GLN A 793 67.27 0.08 -13.27
C GLN A 793 67.62 1.39 -12.54
N SER A 794 68.90 1.63 -12.27
CA SER A 794 69.36 2.86 -11.61
C SER A 794 69.31 4.08 -12.54
N PHE A 795 68.87 5.24 -12.02
CA PHE A 795 68.94 6.54 -12.70
C PHE A 795 69.91 7.49 -12.00
N HIS A 796 70.59 8.34 -12.78
CA HIS A 796 71.40 9.46 -12.26
C HIS A 796 71.10 10.75 -13.05
N GLY A 797 71.02 11.90 -12.38
CA GLY A 797 70.82 13.21 -13.03
C GLY A 797 71.39 14.38 -12.23
N ASP A 798 71.80 15.45 -12.92
CA ASP A 798 72.45 16.62 -12.31
C ASP A 798 71.49 17.81 -12.15
N ILE A 799 71.61 18.57 -11.06
CA ILE A 799 70.75 19.72 -10.74
C ILE A 799 71.51 20.86 -10.03
N LEU A 800 71.06 22.11 -10.23
CA LEU A 800 71.50 23.31 -9.50
C LEU A 800 70.35 23.88 -8.66
N LEU A 801 70.53 23.94 -7.33
CA LEU A 801 69.55 24.50 -6.39
C LEU A 801 69.83 25.98 -6.08
N ASN A 802 68.78 26.81 -6.02
CA ASN A 802 68.85 28.26 -5.77
C ASN A 802 67.82 28.73 -4.72
N PHE A 803 68.26 29.54 -3.75
CA PHE A 803 67.43 30.05 -2.63
C PHE A 803 67.67 31.54 -2.33
N GLY A 804 66.78 32.12 -1.51
CA GLY A 804 66.74 33.48 -0.91
C GLY A 804 65.50 33.56 0.00
N ALA A 805 65.23 34.57 0.84
CA ALA A 805 65.82 35.93 0.95
C ALA A 805 66.49 36.20 2.33
N GLU A 806 66.37 37.42 2.91
CA GLU A 806 67.29 37.92 3.98
C GLU A 806 66.69 38.46 5.32
N GLU A 807 65.49 39.06 5.41
CA GLU A 807 65.00 39.65 6.70
C GLU A 807 63.50 39.42 7.05
N LEU A 808 63.20 39.44 8.36
CA LEU A 808 61.94 39.04 9.01
C LEU A 808 61.06 40.25 9.44
N PRO A 809 59.76 40.33 9.10
CA PRO A 809 58.87 41.39 9.58
C PRO A 809 58.53 41.28 11.07
N GLN A 810 58.65 42.36 11.84
CA GLN A 810 58.45 42.36 13.30
C GLN A 810 56.99 42.49 13.78
N ASN A 811 56.01 42.55 12.87
CA ASN A 811 54.63 42.97 13.18
C ASN A 811 53.53 42.18 12.47
N LEU A 812 53.72 40.87 12.27
CA LEU A 812 52.62 40.01 11.82
C LEU A 812 51.53 39.88 12.92
N SER A 813 50.26 39.94 12.52
CA SER A 813 49.12 39.62 13.39
C SER A 813 47.98 38.99 12.58
N LEU A 814 47.52 37.80 12.99
CA LEU A 814 46.34 37.12 12.45
C LEU A 814 45.17 37.28 13.43
N LYS A 815 43.98 37.62 12.93
CA LYS A 815 42.75 37.70 13.74
C LYS A 815 41.54 37.21 12.97
N GLN A 816 40.60 36.55 13.63
CA GLN A 816 39.27 36.32 13.07
C GLN A 816 38.47 37.64 13.10
N ARG A 817 37.88 38.03 11.97
CA ARG A 817 36.96 39.18 11.84
C ARG A 817 35.54 38.80 12.29
N GLU A 818 34.70 39.80 12.53
CA GLU A 818 33.28 39.61 12.89
C GLU A 818 32.46 38.88 11.81
N ASN A 819 32.90 38.86 10.55
CA ASN A 819 32.29 38.05 9.48
C ASN A 819 32.80 36.59 9.44
N GLY A 820 33.83 36.23 10.22
CA GLY A 820 34.41 34.89 10.31
C GLY A 820 35.70 34.68 9.53
N ASP A 821 36.11 35.60 8.65
CA ASP A 821 37.38 35.51 7.91
C ASP A 821 38.59 35.60 8.85
N LEU A 822 39.69 34.90 8.54
CA LEU A 822 40.99 35.15 9.21
C LEU A 822 41.78 36.15 8.38
N VAL A 823 42.28 37.20 9.03
CA VAL A 823 42.99 38.29 8.36
C VAL A 823 44.34 38.51 9.00
N LEU A 824 45.37 38.38 8.16
CA LEU A 824 46.76 38.63 8.49
C LEU A 824 47.14 40.04 8.04
N THR A 825 47.72 40.82 8.96
CA THR A 825 48.29 42.13 8.68
C THR A 825 49.80 42.16 8.93
N THR A 826 50.53 42.94 8.14
CA THR A 826 51.94 43.31 8.34
C THR A 826 52.25 44.57 7.52
N GLU A 827 53.13 45.43 8.03
CA GLU A 827 53.51 46.67 7.33
C GLU A 827 54.49 46.42 6.17
N ASN A 828 55.23 45.31 6.18
CA ASN A 828 56.18 44.97 5.11
C ASN A 828 55.42 44.55 3.84
N SER A 829 55.53 45.36 2.79
CA SER A 829 54.83 45.17 1.50
C SER A 829 55.43 44.03 0.67
N ASP A 830 56.75 43.93 0.60
CA ASP A 830 57.46 42.98 -0.22
C ASP A 830 57.23 41.54 0.28
N TYR A 831 57.11 41.36 1.59
CA TYR A 831 56.75 40.08 2.23
C TYR A 831 55.34 39.60 1.83
N ARG A 832 54.37 40.51 1.61
CA ARG A 832 52.99 40.14 1.23
C ARG A 832 52.91 39.45 -0.14
N GLN A 833 53.95 39.55 -0.98
CA GLN A 833 54.05 38.86 -2.28
C GLN A 833 54.93 37.59 -2.23
N GLN A 834 55.51 37.26 -1.07
CA GLN A 834 56.53 36.21 -0.92
C GLN A 834 56.12 35.08 0.04
N ILE A 835 54.89 35.08 0.55
CA ILE A 835 54.36 33.99 1.39
C ILE A 835 54.18 32.74 0.54
N THR A 836 54.77 31.63 1.00
CA THR A 836 54.77 30.32 0.35
C THR A 836 53.88 29.31 1.04
N GLY A 837 53.51 29.54 2.31
CA GLY A 837 52.69 28.60 3.08
C GLY A 837 51.99 29.25 4.28
N PHE A 838 50.81 28.72 4.59
CA PHE A 838 49.98 29.07 5.75
C PHE A 838 49.29 27.80 6.25
N SER A 839 49.51 27.44 7.52
CA SER A 839 48.88 26.29 8.16
C SER A 839 48.39 26.65 9.57
N LEU A 840 47.24 26.11 9.96
CA LEU A 840 46.75 26.13 11.35
C LEU A 840 46.97 24.76 12.00
N TYR A 841 47.17 24.73 13.30
CA TYR A 841 47.25 23.53 14.13
C TYR A 841 46.33 23.70 15.33
N SER A 842 45.42 22.76 15.55
CA SER A 842 44.60 22.74 16.78
C SER A 842 45.45 22.44 18.02
N GLU A 843 44.91 22.65 19.21
CA GLU A 843 45.53 22.21 20.49
C GLU A 843 45.90 20.72 20.51
N SER A 844 45.22 19.88 19.72
CA SER A 844 45.54 18.45 19.51
C SER A 844 46.67 18.17 18.51
N GLY A 845 47.29 19.20 17.91
CA GLY A 845 48.36 19.08 16.93
C GLY A 845 47.92 18.74 15.50
N LYS A 846 46.61 18.54 15.23
CA LYS A 846 46.12 18.32 13.85
C LYS A 846 46.32 19.58 13.02
N GLU A 847 46.99 19.44 11.87
CA GLU A 847 47.20 20.48 10.88
C GLU A 847 45.97 20.69 9.97
N TYR A 848 45.77 21.92 9.51
CA TYR A 848 44.73 22.35 8.59
C TYR A 848 45.32 23.34 7.57
N HIS A 849 45.29 22.97 6.29
CA HIS A 849 45.71 23.85 5.20
C HIS A 849 44.51 24.68 4.70
N LEU A 850 44.61 26.00 4.80
CA LEU A 850 43.58 26.94 4.32
C LEU A 850 44.13 27.74 3.14
N THR A 851 43.34 27.86 2.06
CA THR A 851 43.69 28.77 0.96
C THR A 851 43.44 30.22 1.38
N TYR A 852 44.24 31.13 0.83
CA TYR A 852 44.19 32.55 1.13
C TYR A 852 44.26 33.37 -0.15
N THR A 853 43.84 34.63 -0.04
CA THR A 853 43.94 35.65 -1.09
C THR A 853 44.71 36.86 -0.58
N THR A 854 45.43 37.54 -1.45
CA THR A 854 46.22 38.74 -1.13
C THR A 854 45.47 39.99 -1.59
N ALA A 855 45.20 40.92 -0.68
CA ALA A 855 44.71 42.26 -0.96
C ALA A 855 45.82 43.31 -0.71
N GLU A 856 45.60 44.56 -1.11
CA GLU A 856 46.63 45.62 -1.01
C GLU A 856 47.17 45.81 0.42
N ASP A 857 46.28 45.75 1.42
CA ASP A 857 46.57 46.02 2.84
C ASP A 857 46.67 44.76 3.73
N PHE A 858 46.15 43.61 3.30
CA PHE A 858 46.06 42.40 4.14
C PHE A 858 45.98 41.10 3.34
N ILE A 859 46.21 39.98 4.02
CA ILE A 859 45.99 38.63 3.48
C ILE A 859 44.76 38.03 4.16
N LEU A 860 43.91 37.39 3.35
CA LEU A 860 42.55 37.00 3.69
C LEU A 860 42.35 35.50 3.48
N VAL A 861 42.08 34.78 4.57
CA VAL A 861 41.49 33.44 4.53
C VAL A 861 39.98 33.60 4.68
N PRO A 862 39.17 33.40 3.63
CA PRO A 862 37.73 33.61 3.72
C PRO A 862 37.06 32.52 4.58
N TYR A 863 35.98 32.87 5.28
CA TYR A 863 35.26 31.97 6.18
C TYR A 863 34.84 30.64 5.53
N SER A 864 34.59 30.62 4.22
CA SER A 864 34.31 29.40 3.45
C SER A 864 35.40 28.33 3.57
N GLN A 865 36.67 28.69 3.73
CA GLN A 865 37.75 27.73 3.95
C GLN A 865 37.72 27.14 5.37
N ILE A 866 37.35 27.93 6.38
CA ILE A 866 37.18 27.45 7.77
C ILE A 866 36.04 26.43 7.84
N VAL A 867 34.94 26.70 7.12
CA VAL A 867 33.82 25.77 6.96
C VAL A 867 34.25 24.52 6.19
N LYS A 868 34.96 24.67 5.06
CA LYS A 868 35.46 23.56 4.23
C LYS A 868 36.38 22.60 4.99
N GLN A 869 37.27 23.11 5.84
CA GLN A 869 38.17 22.29 6.67
C GLN A 869 37.55 21.87 8.02
N ASN A 870 36.30 22.26 8.28
CA ASN A 870 35.53 21.94 9.48
C ASN A 870 36.26 22.21 10.81
N LEU A 871 36.88 23.38 10.95
CA LEU A 871 37.56 23.76 12.19
C LEU A 871 36.54 23.91 13.33
N LYS A 872 36.91 23.45 14.53
CA LYS A 872 36.15 23.63 15.78
C LYS A 872 36.58 24.89 16.52
N LYS A 873 35.76 25.38 17.45
CA LYS A 873 36.07 26.54 18.28
C LYS A 873 37.21 26.24 19.27
N GLY A 874 38.13 27.19 19.45
CA GLY A 874 39.27 27.10 20.38
C GLY A 874 40.54 27.78 19.87
N THR A 875 41.65 27.56 20.57
CA THR A 875 42.97 28.10 20.19
C THR A 875 43.55 27.31 19.04
N TYR A 876 44.12 28.01 18.06
CA TYR A 876 44.96 27.40 17.03
C TYR A 876 46.31 28.10 17.01
N GLN A 877 47.37 27.30 17.04
CA GLN A 877 48.69 27.75 16.60
C GLN A 877 48.63 27.89 15.08
N PHE A 878 49.41 28.80 14.49
CA PHE A 878 49.57 28.84 13.04
C PHE A 878 51.01 29.12 12.64
N THR A 879 51.42 28.54 11.52
CA THR A 879 52.70 28.78 10.86
C THR A 879 52.49 29.59 9.60
N ILE A 880 53.44 30.47 9.32
CA ILE A 880 53.54 31.20 8.06
C ILE A 880 54.97 31.08 7.57
N SER A 881 55.13 30.62 6.33
CA SER A 881 56.41 30.54 5.63
C SER A 881 56.46 31.48 4.44
N SER A 882 57.65 32.04 4.19
CA SER A 882 58.00 32.76 2.97
C SER A 882 59.29 32.20 2.38
N PHE A 883 59.66 32.65 1.19
CA PHE A 883 60.96 32.32 0.57
C PHE A 883 62.14 32.65 1.51
N GLY A 884 62.69 31.61 2.14
CA GLY A 884 63.95 31.62 2.91
C GLY A 884 63.94 32.41 4.23
N TYR A 885 63.99 31.68 5.35
CA TYR A 885 64.32 32.13 6.71
C TYR A 885 63.23 32.71 7.62
N ALA A 886 61.96 32.71 7.23
CA ALA A 886 60.86 33.12 8.11
C ALA A 886 59.82 31.99 8.32
N LEU A 887 59.95 31.21 9.40
CA LEU A 887 58.83 30.43 9.96
C LEU A 887 58.28 31.18 11.17
N TRP A 888 57.25 32.01 10.96
CA TRP A 888 56.57 32.63 12.09
C TRP A 888 55.64 31.63 12.78
N LYS A 889 55.45 31.78 14.09
CA LYS A 889 54.47 31.05 14.89
C LYS A 889 53.67 32.05 15.73
N GLY A 890 52.35 31.96 15.66
CA GLY A 890 51.43 32.77 16.44
C GLY A 890 50.19 31.98 16.85
N GLU A 891 49.35 32.59 17.68
CA GLU A 891 48.07 32.05 18.12
C GLU A 891 46.91 32.86 17.55
N VAL A 892 45.85 32.16 17.14
CA VAL A 892 44.56 32.76 16.79
C VAL A 892 43.45 32.01 17.53
N GLN A 893 42.50 32.74 18.09
CA GLN A 893 41.27 32.15 18.60
C GLN A 893 40.28 32.03 17.44
N ILE A 894 39.79 30.81 17.21
CA ILE A 894 38.72 30.52 16.27
C ILE A 894 37.43 30.44 17.08
N GLU A 895 36.56 31.42 16.90
CA GLU A 895 35.29 31.56 17.61
C GLU A 895 34.10 31.00 16.81
N LYS A 896 34.29 30.68 15.52
CA LYS A 896 33.27 30.22 14.57
C LYS A 896 33.72 29.00 13.78
N THR A 897 32.84 28.04 13.53
CA THR A 897 33.19 26.68 13.11
C THR A 897 32.65 26.26 11.74
N GLY A 898 33.10 25.10 11.25
CA GLY A 898 32.37 24.37 10.21
C GLY A 898 31.12 23.66 10.75
N ILE A 899 30.38 23.02 9.82
CA ILE A 899 28.97 22.64 10.02
C ILE A 899 28.69 21.15 9.73
N PHE A 900 29.42 20.49 8.82
CA PHE A 900 29.18 19.10 8.41
C PHE A 900 30.49 18.35 8.10
N THR A 901 30.45 17.01 8.09
CA THR A 901 31.56 16.12 7.75
C THR A 901 31.42 15.54 6.33
N GLN A 902 32.54 15.32 5.64
CA GLN A 902 32.57 14.58 4.35
C GLN A 902 32.80 13.07 4.53
N GLU A 903 33.35 12.63 5.67
CA GLU A 903 33.79 11.24 5.92
C GLU A 903 32.81 10.41 6.78
N GLY A 904 31.67 10.98 7.18
CA GLY A 904 30.69 10.30 8.04
C GLY A 904 29.38 10.00 7.32
N GLU A 905 28.70 8.91 7.70
CA GLU A 905 27.27 8.77 7.39
C GLU A 905 26.50 9.89 8.10
N ASN A 906 25.99 10.86 7.34
CA ASN A 906 25.09 11.90 7.86
C ASN A 906 23.70 11.29 8.13
N LEU A 907 23.65 10.48 9.19
CA LEU A 907 22.51 9.66 9.58
C LEU A 907 21.81 10.27 10.80
N TYR A 908 20.52 10.56 10.64
CA TYR A 908 19.68 11.17 11.66
C TYR A 908 18.32 10.46 11.72
N TYR A 909 17.48 10.82 12.69
CA TYR A 909 16.19 10.18 12.93
C TYR A 909 15.00 11.17 12.87
N THR A 910 13.82 10.68 12.47
CA THR A 910 12.61 11.51 12.33
C THR A 910 12.25 12.23 13.64
N GLY A 911 12.07 13.55 13.55
CA GLY A 911 11.79 14.42 14.69
C GLY A 911 13.01 15.17 15.25
N GLN A 912 14.23 14.68 14.99
CA GLN A 912 15.45 15.38 15.40
C GLN A 912 15.56 16.76 14.72
N LYS A 913 16.19 17.71 15.43
CA LYS A 913 16.44 19.07 14.97
C LYS A 913 17.90 19.44 15.19
N ILE A 914 18.50 20.12 14.22
CA ILE A 914 19.88 20.59 14.27
C ILE A 914 19.89 22.06 13.88
N GLN A 915 20.40 22.91 14.76
CA GLN A 915 20.70 24.30 14.43
C GLN A 915 22.05 24.35 13.73
N LEU A 916 22.07 24.76 12.46
CA LEU A 916 23.31 25.09 11.77
C LEU A 916 23.68 26.55 12.11
N GLU A 917 24.93 26.82 12.47
CA GLU A 917 25.35 28.18 12.82
C GLU A 917 25.54 29.06 11.58
N THR A 918 24.59 29.97 11.35
CA THR A 918 24.70 31.06 10.36
C THR A 918 24.98 32.38 11.06
N PHE A 919 25.86 33.22 10.49
CA PHE A 919 26.15 34.53 11.06
C PHE A 919 25.44 35.68 10.34
N SER A 920 25.21 36.74 11.11
CA SER A 920 24.46 37.94 10.72
C SER A 920 25.13 38.76 9.62
N ASP A 921 24.80 38.45 8.37
CA ASP A 921 24.16 39.40 7.45
C ASP A 921 23.41 38.59 6.39
N ASN A 922 22.08 38.49 6.55
CA ASN A 922 21.32 37.28 6.18
C ASN A 922 20.84 37.22 4.71
N GLU A 923 21.69 37.64 3.77
CA GLU A 923 21.39 37.65 2.32
C GLU A 923 22.26 36.71 1.47
N ILE A 924 23.41 36.25 2.01
CA ILE A 924 24.49 35.67 1.21
C ILE A 924 24.43 34.13 1.11
N ILE A 925 24.11 33.42 2.20
CA ILE A 925 23.94 31.95 2.19
C ILE A 925 22.46 31.61 2.03
N LYS A 926 22.11 30.89 0.95
CA LYS A 926 20.77 30.40 0.70
C LYS A 926 20.71 28.89 0.92
N TRP A 927 20.02 28.49 1.99
CA TRP A 927 19.74 27.10 2.29
C TRP A 927 18.56 26.58 1.47
N SER A 928 18.64 25.31 1.07
CA SER A 928 17.50 24.59 0.49
C SER A 928 17.60 23.09 0.76
N SER A 929 16.48 22.39 0.64
CA SER A 929 16.38 20.93 0.75
C SER A 929 15.80 20.37 -0.54
N SER A 930 16.34 19.25 -1.02
CA SER A 930 15.78 18.54 -2.18
C SER A 930 14.42 17.87 -1.89
N ASN A 931 14.04 17.74 -0.62
CA ASN A 931 12.72 17.24 -0.22
C ASN A 931 12.37 17.76 1.19
N SER A 932 11.56 18.82 1.25
CA SER A 932 11.10 19.47 2.49
C SER A 932 10.14 18.63 3.36
N SER A 933 9.67 17.50 2.84
CA SER A 933 8.84 16.51 3.55
C SER A 933 9.69 15.43 4.24
N ILE A 934 10.92 15.16 3.75
CA ILE A 934 11.91 14.33 4.45
C ILE A 934 12.68 15.19 5.47
N ALA A 935 13.23 16.34 5.05
CA ALA A 935 13.85 17.30 5.95
C ALA A 935 13.68 18.74 5.45
N SER A 936 13.31 19.67 6.33
CA SER A 936 13.21 21.09 6.00
C SER A 936 14.23 21.90 6.78
N ILE A 937 14.83 22.89 6.12
CA ILE A 937 15.73 23.89 6.70
C ILE A 937 15.13 25.28 6.56
N ASP A 938 15.20 26.11 7.60
CA ASP A 938 14.71 27.50 7.57
C ASP A 938 15.81 28.50 7.12
N THR A 939 15.44 29.78 7.03
CA THR A 939 16.36 30.87 6.65
C THR A 939 17.44 31.19 7.68
N ASN A 940 17.39 30.58 8.86
CA ASN A 940 18.33 30.77 9.96
C ASN A 940 19.21 29.52 10.16
N GLY A 941 19.09 28.51 9.28
CA GLY A 941 19.83 27.25 9.37
C GLY A 941 19.23 26.21 10.32
N LEU A 942 17.99 26.36 10.82
CA LEU A 942 17.35 25.32 11.63
C LEU A 942 16.86 24.18 10.74
N LEU A 943 17.58 23.07 10.76
CA LEU A 943 17.26 21.83 10.05
C LEU A 943 16.36 20.94 10.93
N THR A 944 15.26 20.43 10.37
CA THR A 944 14.31 19.53 11.05
C THR A 944 14.02 18.32 10.16
N PHE A 945 14.23 17.11 10.70
CA PHE A 945 13.93 15.84 10.04
C PHE A 945 12.49 15.42 10.33
N LYS A 946 11.73 15.04 9.30
CA LYS A 946 10.27 14.81 9.38
C LYS A 946 9.87 13.38 9.03
N ALA A 947 10.37 12.85 7.91
CA ALA A 947 10.07 11.52 7.40
C ALA A 947 11.36 10.75 7.12
N ALA A 948 11.30 9.41 7.16
CA ALA A 948 12.43 8.57 6.79
C ALA A 948 12.69 8.62 5.27
N GLY A 949 13.94 8.51 4.86
CA GLY A 949 14.36 8.62 3.46
C GLY A 949 15.70 9.33 3.29
N THR A 950 16.14 9.50 2.04
CA THR A 950 17.39 10.23 1.72
C THR A 950 17.07 11.59 1.12
N VAL A 951 17.78 12.62 1.58
CA VAL A 951 17.55 14.03 1.20
C VAL A 951 18.88 14.77 1.05
N LYS A 952 18.95 15.74 0.14
CA LYS A 952 20.12 16.60 -0.04
C LYS A 952 19.84 17.98 0.53
N ILE A 953 20.68 18.43 1.47
CA ILE A 953 20.69 19.81 1.95
C ILE A 953 21.75 20.58 1.19
N ILE A 954 21.38 21.72 0.63
CA ILE A 954 22.21 22.52 -0.27
C ILE A 954 22.44 23.89 0.38
N ALA A 955 23.71 24.22 0.60
CA ALA A 955 24.17 25.54 1.02
C ALA A 955 24.71 26.28 -0.21
N LYS A 956 24.01 27.33 -0.68
CA LYS A 956 24.47 28.15 -1.78
C LYS A 956 25.01 29.50 -1.30
N TYR A 957 26.31 29.73 -1.51
CA TYR A 957 26.96 31.04 -1.55
C TYR A 957 26.81 31.61 -3.00
N PRO A 958 27.02 32.91 -3.29
CA PRO A 958 26.67 33.48 -4.60
C PRO A 958 27.17 32.70 -5.82
N ASP A 959 28.46 32.36 -5.84
CA ASP A 959 29.13 31.66 -6.96
C ASP A 959 29.52 30.20 -6.64
N GLU A 960 29.30 29.72 -5.40
CA GLU A 960 29.66 28.36 -4.96
C GLU A 960 28.48 27.66 -4.25
N SER A 961 28.32 26.36 -4.45
CA SER A 961 27.29 25.56 -3.76
C SER A 961 27.84 24.25 -3.22
N GLN A 962 27.71 24.04 -1.90
CA GLN A 962 28.01 22.76 -1.28
C GLN A 962 26.72 21.98 -1.05
N THR A 963 26.75 20.68 -1.35
CA THR A 963 25.64 19.76 -1.13
C THR A 963 26.04 18.71 -0.10
N TYR A 964 25.12 18.36 0.79
CA TYR A 964 25.27 17.31 1.80
C TYR A 964 24.13 16.31 1.66
N THR A 965 24.45 15.04 1.39
CA THR A 965 23.47 13.96 1.37
C THR A 965 23.25 13.48 2.80
N ILE A 966 21.99 13.40 3.22
CA ILE A 966 21.53 13.01 4.54
C ILE A 966 20.59 11.81 4.44
N LYS A 967 20.73 10.85 5.35
CA LYS A 967 19.88 9.66 5.50
C LYS A 967 19.07 9.77 6.79
N VAL A 968 17.74 9.85 6.68
CA VAL A 968 16.83 9.90 7.82
C VAL A 968 16.24 8.52 8.05
N LEU A 969 16.42 7.98 9.26
CA LEU A 969 15.77 6.76 9.74
C LEU A 969 14.50 7.08 10.56
N LYS A 970 13.61 6.10 10.71
CA LYS A 970 12.44 6.24 11.59
C LYS A 970 12.86 6.15 13.06
N SER A 971 12.50 7.13 13.86
CA SER A 971 12.63 7.08 15.32
C SER A 971 11.70 6.01 15.91
N ILE A 972 12.21 5.27 16.88
CA ILE A 972 11.46 4.32 17.72
C ILE A 972 11.51 4.84 19.16
N LEU A 973 10.34 4.89 19.80
CA LEU A 973 10.16 5.08 21.23
C LEU A 973 8.95 4.24 21.65
N LYS A 974 9.14 3.31 22.58
CA LYS A 974 8.08 2.49 23.16
C LYS A 974 8.36 2.27 24.65
N ILE A 975 7.34 2.41 25.47
CA ILE A 975 7.38 2.07 26.90
C ILE A 975 6.33 0.99 27.23
N SER A 976 6.67 0.06 28.11
CA SER A 976 5.78 -1.03 28.54
C SER A 976 6.11 -1.56 29.94
N LEU A 977 5.12 -2.18 30.57
CA LEU A 977 5.20 -2.79 31.91
C LEU A 977 4.53 -4.16 31.88
N ASP A 978 5.10 -5.15 32.57
CA ASP A 978 4.48 -6.48 32.67
C ASP A 978 3.07 -6.39 33.25
N ASN A 979 2.09 -6.92 32.51
CA ASN A 979 0.65 -6.91 32.83
C ASN A 979 0.01 -5.52 33.10
N ASN A 980 0.71 -4.40 32.83
CA ASN A 980 0.27 -3.02 33.09
C ASN A 980 -0.23 -2.75 34.53
N LYS A 981 0.20 -3.56 35.51
CA LYS A 981 -0.28 -3.51 36.91
C LYS A 981 0.88 -3.37 37.88
N LEU A 982 0.64 -2.67 39.00
CA LEU A 982 1.66 -2.33 39.99
C LEU A 982 1.09 -2.33 41.41
N LEU A 983 1.76 -2.97 42.37
CA LEU A 983 1.34 -2.92 43.78
C LEU A 983 1.80 -1.60 44.44
N VAL A 984 0.97 -1.04 45.33
CA VAL A 984 1.31 0.15 46.10
C VAL A 984 2.57 -0.07 46.96
N ASN A 985 3.54 0.83 46.80
CA ASN A 985 4.88 0.87 47.41
C ASN A 985 5.88 -0.20 46.93
N GLU A 986 5.61 -0.93 45.85
CA GLU A 986 6.59 -1.83 45.23
C GLU A 986 7.15 -1.22 43.93
N PRO A 987 8.46 -0.90 43.86
CA PRO A 987 9.11 -0.46 42.62
C PRO A 987 9.16 -1.60 41.60
N THR A 988 8.83 -1.31 40.34
CA THR A 988 8.93 -2.26 39.22
C THR A 988 9.62 -1.59 38.02
N LYS A 989 10.40 -2.36 37.26
CA LYS A 989 11.13 -1.84 36.10
C LYS A 989 10.19 -1.50 34.95
N LEU A 990 10.41 -0.33 34.36
CA LEU A 990 9.79 0.08 33.12
C LEU A 990 10.65 -0.41 31.94
N HIS A 991 10.04 -1.11 30.98
CA HIS A 991 10.72 -1.47 29.74
C HIS A 991 10.68 -0.27 28.79
N LEU A 992 11.85 0.15 28.33
CA LEU A 992 12.03 1.21 27.34
C LEU A 992 12.74 0.62 26.12
N ASP A 993 12.10 0.73 24.95
CA ASP A 993 12.64 0.35 23.65
C ASP A 993 12.77 1.62 22.79
N ARG A 994 14.01 1.90 22.35
CA ARG A 994 14.35 3.09 21.56
C ARG A 994 15.55 2.82 20.64
N ASN A 995 15.62 3.53 19.53
CA ASN A 995 16.77 3.51 18.61
C ASN A 995 17.54 4.84 18.54
N VAL A 996 17.19 5.81 19.41
CA VAL A 996 17.86 7.12 19.51
C VAL A 996 18.12 7.43 20.97
N GLU A 997 19.32 7.91 21.30
CA GLU A 997 19.75 8.17 22.68
C GLU A 997 19.38 9.57 23.21
N ASP A 998 18.54 10.32 22.49
CA ASP A 998 18.12 11.67 22.86
C ASP A 998 17.34 11.72 24.19
N GLN A 999 17.23 12.92 24.77
CA GLN A 999 16.53 13.10 26.05
C GLN A 999 15.04 12.76 25.92
N ILE A 1000 14.56 11.89 26.79
CA ILE A 1000 13.14 11.64 26.99
C ILE A 1000 12.62 12.66 28.00
N ILE A 1001 11.52 13.32 27.66
CA ILE A 1001 10.70 14.11 28.57
C ILE A 1001 9.57 13.21 29.06
N TRP A 1002 9.49 12.99 30.37
CA TRP A 1002 8.46 12.16 30.98
C TRP A 1002 7.29 13.01 31.48
N ASN A 1003 6.08 12.47 31.37
CA ASN A 1003 4.87 13.07 31.91
C ASN A 1003 4.00 12.00 32.59
N ILE A 1004 3.69 12.18 33.87
CA ILE A 1004 2.74 11.34 34.63
C ILE A 1004 1.44 12.14 34.78
N ALA A 1005 0.33 11.63 34.25
CA ALA A 1005 -0.96 12.33 34.28
C ALA A 1005 -1.50 12.57 35.71
N ASP A 1006 -1.21 11.67 36.65
CA ASP A 1006 -1.43 11.86 38.10
C ASP A 1006 -0.19 11.39 38.88
N PRO A 1007 0.74 12.30 39.22
CA PRO A 1007 1.93 12.01 40.06
C PRO A 1007 1.61 11.67 41.52
N SER A 1008 0.34 11.59 41.90
CA SER A 1008 -0.13 11.14 43.22
C SER A 1008 -0.55 9.67 43.22
N ILE A 1009 -0.77 9.06 42.05
CA ILE A 1009 -0.98 7.62 41.84
C ILE A 1009 0.35 6.90 41.57
N LEU A 1010 1.25 7.51 40.79
CA LEU A 1010 2.50 6.88 40.32
C LEU A 1010 3.74 7.77 40.56
N ASP A 1011 4.90 7.15 40.71
CA ASP A 1011 6.24 7.77 40.61
C ASP A 1011 7.06 7.13 39.49
N LEU A 1012 8.05 7.86 38.98
CA LEU A 1012 9.10 7.35 38.10
C LEU A 1012 10.46 7.83 38.63
N ASP A 1013 11.37 6.89 38.88
CA ASP A 1013 12.80 7.14 38.95
C ASP A 1013 13.35 7.13 37.51
N GLU A 1014 13.69 8.31 36.98
CA GLU A 1014 14.22 8.47 35.63
C GLU A 1014 15.67 7.98 35.47
N GLU A 1015 16.46 7.88 36.54
CA GLU A 1015 17.85 7.38 36.49
C GLU A 1015 17.89 5.85 36.43
N ASN A 1016 16.98 5.17 37.16
CA ASN A 1016 16.92 3.71 37.24
C ASN A 1016 15.87 3.06 36.33
N LEU A 1017 14.98 3.87 35.72
CA LEU A 1017 13.78 3.43 34.99
C LEU A 1017 12.87 2.51 35.82
N GLU A 1018 12.64 2.89 37.08
CA GLU A 1018 11.77 2.15 38.01
C GLU A 1018 10.54 3.00 38.35
N ILE A 1019 9.35 2.44 38.18
CA ILE A 1019 8.08 3.08 38.54
C ILE A 1019 7.56 2.53 39.87
N THR A 1020 6.96 3.39 40.70
CA THR A 1020 6.43 3.00 42.01
C THR A 1020 4.99 3.46 42.19
N GLY A 1021 4.10 2.55 42.57
CA GLY A 1021 2.70 2.87 42.86
C GLY A 1021 2.55 3.60 44.20
N LYS A 1022 2.08 4.84 44.21
CA LYS A 1022 1.87 5.63 45.43
C LYS A 1022 0.50 5.40 46.07
N LYS A 1023 -0.53 5.21 45.25
CA LYS A 1023 -1.94 5.03 45.67
C LYS A 1023 -2.69 4.16 44.66
N PRO A 1024 -3.75 3.43 45.06
CA PRO A 1024 -4.61 2.74 44.11
C PRO A 1024 -5.28 3.71 43.13
N GLY A 1025 -5.31 3.35 41.85
CA GLY A 1025 -5.84 4.16 40.78
C GLY A 1025 -5.23 3.82 39.42
N ILE A 1026 -5.75 4.41 38.34
CA ILE A 1026 -5.22 4.26 36.99
C ILE A 1026 -4.63 5.60 36.56
N THR A 1027 -3.41 5.61 36.02
CA THR A 1027 -2.78 6.83 35.49
C THR A 1027 -1.98 6.53 34.23
N LYS A 1028 -1.71 7.57 33.43
CA LYS A 1028 -0.95 7.47 32.18
C LYS A 1028 0.46 8.03 32.37
N LEU A 1029 1.47 7.19 32.16
CA LEU A 1029 2.86 7.60 31.97
C LEU A 1029 3.09 7.82 30.48
N THR A 1030 3.72 8.94 30.09
CA THR A 1030 4.09 9.23 28.70
C THR A 1030 5.56 9.56 28.61
N ALA A 1031 6.28 8.87 27.72
CA ALA A 1031 7.60 9.24 27.25
C ALA A 1031 7.46 10.09 25.98
N MET A 1032 8.19 11.21 25.89
CA MET A 1032 8.28 12.04 24.69
C MET A 1032 9.75 12.24 24.29
N MET A 1033 10.10 12.00 23.03
CA MET A 1033 11.46 12.18 22.50
C MET A 1033 11.36 12.72 21.08
N ASN A 1034 12.07 13.79 20.74
CA ASN A 1034 12.08 14.36 19.38
C ASN A 1034 10.69 14.66 18.76
N GLY A 1035 9.65 14.84 19.58
CA GLY A 1035 8.28 15.04 19.10
C GLY A 1035 7.51 13.76 18.71
N ILE A 1036 8.11 12.58 18.86
CA ILE A 1036 7.35 11.32 18.98
C ILE A 1036 7.05 11.01 20.46
N SER A 1037 6.00 10.24 20.72
CA SER A 1037 5.58 9.88 22.07
C SER A 1037 5.16 8.42 22.17
N SER A 1038 5.29 7.86 23.38
CA SER A 1038 4.73 6.56 23.75
C SER A 1038 4.06 6.69 25.11
N THR A 1039 2.81 6.24 25.23
CA THR A 1039 2.00 6.35 26.44
C THR A 1039 1.63 4.95 26.96
N LEU A 1040 1.75 4.78 28.26
CA LEU A 1040 1.46 3.56 29.02
C LEU A 1040 0.42 3.87 30.10
N SER A 1041 -0.72 3.17 30.07
CA SER A 1041 -1.68 3.18 31.16
C SER A 1041 -1.23 2.19 32.24
N VAL A 1042 -1.01 2.67 33.47
CA VAL A 1042 -0.58 1.84 34.62
C VAL A 1042 -1.72 1.78 35.64
N THR A 1043 -2.12 0.56 36.00
CA THR A 1043 -3.10 0.30 37.07
C THR A 1043 -2.37 0.00 38.38
N VAL A 1044 -2.40 0.95 39.32
CA VAL A 1044 -1.88 0.76 40.68
C VAL A 1044 -2.98 0.19 41.58
N TYR A 1045 -2.67 -0.85 42.36
CA TYR A 1045 -3.62 -1.52 43.26
C TYR A 1045 -3.02 -1.81 44.63
N SER A 1046 -3.88 -2.07 45.63
CA SER A 1046 -3.48 -2.41 47.00
C SER A 1046 -4.25 -3.61 47.52
N ILE A 1047 -3.54 -4.57 48.12
CA ILE A 1047 -4.14 -5.71 48.81
C ILE A 1047 -4.46 -5.30 50.25
N ASP A 1048 -5.74 -5.31 50.64
CA ASP A 1048 -6.11 -5.20 52.06
C ASP A 1048 -5.79 -6.52 52.76
N VAL A 1049 -4.84 -6.49 53.69
CA VAL A 1049 -4.39 -7.64 54.51
C VAL A 1049 -5.48 -8.23 55.42
N ASN A 1050 -6.65 -7.61 55.52
CA ASN A 1050 -7.82 -8.13 56.23
C ASN A 1050 -8.79 -8.90 55.30
N SER A 1051 -8.49 -8.96 53.99
CA SER A 1051 -9.32 -9.63 52.99
C SER A 1051 -9.49 -11.11 53.30
N LYS A 1052 -10.74 -11.58 53.30
CA LYS A 1052 -11.04 -13.01 53.43
C LYS A 1052 -11.02 -13.67 52.06
N LEU A 1053 -10.51 -14.90 52.02
CA LEU A 1053 -10.69 -15.80 50.90
C LEU A 1053 -12.19 -16.03 50.64
N SER A 1054 -12.62 -15.75 49.41
CA SER A 1054 -13.91 -16.10 48.86
C SER A 1054 -13.71 -17.21 47.82
N ILE A 1055 -14.58 -18.21 47.80
CA ILE A 1055 -14.62 -19.23 46.75
C ILE A 1055 -16.05 -19.32 46.24
N ARG A 1056 -16.24 -19.18 44.93
CA ARG A 1056 -17.53 -19.39 44.24
C ARG A 1056 -17.40 -20.46 43.18
N VAL A 1057 -18.47 -21.22 42.99
CA VAL A 1057 -18.62 -22.16 41.87
C VAL A 1057 -19.48 -21.47 40.82
N GLU A 1058 -19.03 -21.48 39.58
CA GLU A 1058 -19.73 -20.91 38.43
C GLU A 1058 -20.31 -22.04 37.57
N ASP A 1059 -21.41 -21.73 36.87
CA ASP A 1059 -22.08 -22.56 35.85
C ASP A 1059 -22.57 -23.96 36.28
N TYR A 1060 -22.39 -24.34 37.54
CA TYR A 1060 -22.82 -25.63 38.06
C TYR A 1060 -24.32 -25.67 38.40
N GLN A 1061 -25.12 -26.23 37.50
CA GLN A 1061 -26.51 -26.58 37.80
C GLN A 1061 -26.61 -27.85 38.66
N SER A 1062 -27.46 -27.80 39.70
CA SER A 1062 -27.60 -28.85 40.72
C SER A 1062 -28.42 -30.09 40.29
N ALA A 1063 -28.79 -30.20 39.02
CA ALA A 1063 -29.31 -31.44 38.46
C ALA A 1063 -28.20 -32.50 38.46
N GLY A 1064 -28.44 -33.63 39.13
CA GLY A 1064 -27.45 -34.71 39.30
C GLY A 1064 -26.98 -35.32 37.99
N LEU A 1065 -25.79 -35.91 38.01
CA LEU A 1065 -25.15 -36.54 36.84
C LEU A 1065 -25.61 -37.99 36.64
N GLU A 1066 -25.75 -38.41 35.39
CA GLU A 1066 -25.87 -39.84 35.04
C GLU A 1066 -24.51 -40.56 35.10
N ILE A 1067 -24.51 -41.89 35.31
CA ILE A 1067 -23.25 -42.65 35.40
C ILE A 1067 -22.53 -42.65 34.06
N GLY A 1068 -21.30 -42.14 34.06
CA GLY A 1068 -20.47 -41.94 32.87
C GLY A 1068 -20.49 -40.50 32.34
N GLU A 1069 -21.45 -39.67 32.75
CA GLU A 1069 -21.51 -38.25 32.39
C GLU A 1069 -20.30 -37.49 32.95
N GLU A 1070 -19.77 -36.56 32.15
CA GLU A 1070 -18.69 -35.64 32.50
C GLU A 1070 -19.19 -34.21 32.36
N ARG A 1071 -19.02 -33.39 33.40
CA ARG A 1071 -19.42 -31.97 33.42
C ARG A 1071 -18.28 -31.11 33.94
N GLN A 1072 -18.01 -30.02 33.24
CA GLN A 1072 -16.99 -29.06 33.66
C GLN A 1072 -17.51 -28.24 34.86
N ILE A 1073 -16.66 -27.98 35.85
CA ILE A 1073 -16.97 -27.10 36.97
C ILE A 1073 -15.90 -26.00 37.01
N ARG A 1074 -16.32 -24.74 36.86
CA ARG A 1074 -15.45 -23.57 37.08
C ARG A 1074 -15.55 -23.15 38.53
N VAL A 1075 -14.40 -22.96 39.19
CA VAL A 1075 -14.32 -22.50 40.57
C VAL A 1075 -13.37 -21.33 40.64
N VAL A 1076 -13.90 -20.17 41.07
CA VAL A 1076 -13.14 -18.93 41.20
C VAL A 1076 -12.84 -18.68 42.67
N GLY A 1077 -11.55 -18.56 42.98
CA GLY A 1077 -11.05 -18.18 44.30
C GLY A 1077 -10.54 -16.74 44.27
N SER A 1078 -10.85 -15.94 45.29
CA SER A 1078 -10.40 -14.56 45.37
C SER A 1078 -10.06 -14.09 46.79
N ILE A 1079 -9.05 -13.22 46.89
CA ILE A 1079 -8.61 -12.57 48.13
C ILE A 1079 -8.72 -11.07 47.90
N GLY A 1080 -9.80 -10.47 48.41
CA GLY A 1080 -10.10 -9.05 48.21
C GLY A 1080 -10.50 -8.77 46.77
N GLN A 1081 -9.58 -8.21 45.97
CA GLN A 1081 -9.75 -7.98 44.52
C GLN A 1081 -8.78 -8.81 43.65
N GLU A 1082 -7.91 -9.64 44.25
CA GLU A 1082 -7.04 -10.59 43.53
C GLU A 1082 -7.78 -11.91 43.30
N GLU A 1083 -7.76 -12.43 42.07
CA GLU A 1083 -8.16 -13.83 41.81
C GLU A 1083 -6.96 -14.76 41.98
N VAL A 1084 -7.16 -15.86 42.70
CA VAL A 1084 -6.14 -16.85 43.10
C VAL A 1084 -6.51 -18.26 42.59
N ASN A 1085 -7.09 -18.30 41.38
CA ASN A 1085 -7.62 -19.52 40.74
C ASN A 1085 -6.54 -20.59 40.55
N ASP A 1086 -5.29 -20.18 40.33
CA ASP A 1086 -4.07 -20.99 40.24
C ASP A 1086 -3.78 -21.82 41.50
N ARG A 1087 -4.35 -21.42 42.66
CA ARG A 1087 -4.09 -22.02 43.97
C ARG A 1087 -5.29 -22.84 44.48
N VAL A 1088 -6.42 -22.82 43.78
CA VAL A 1088 -7.62 -23.61 44.11
C VAL A 1088 -7.36 -25.09 43.83
N THR A 1089 -7.83 -25.96 44.74
CA THR A 1089 -7.82 -27.41 44.56
C THR A 1089 -9.19 -28.01 44.81
N LEU A 1090 -9.53 -29.04 44.03
CA LEU A 1090 -10.84 -29.68 44.01
C LEU A 1090 -10.72 -31.15 44.42
N THR A 1091 -11.59 -31.59 45.33
CA THR A 1091 -11.54 -32.96 45.89
C THR A 1091 -12.93 -33.55 46.04
N SER A 1092 -13.07 -34.86 45.80
CA SER A 1092 -14.32 -35.61 46.01
C SER A 1092 -14.31 -36.36 47.33
N SER A 1093 -15.36 -36.22 48.14
CA SER A 1093 -15.50 -36.95 49.41
C SER A 1093 -15.75 -38.45 49.23
N ASN A 1094 -16.16 -38.89 48.03
CA ASN A 1094 -16.34 -40.30 47.67
C ASN A 1094 -16.05 -40.52 46.17
N PRO A 1095 -14.78 -40.76 45.80
CA PRO A 1095 -14.35 -41.06 44.42
C PRO A 1095 -15.05 -42.24 43.72
N LYS A 1096 -15.83 -43.07 44.43
CA LYS A 1096 -16.63 -44.16 43.83
C LYS A 1096 -17.99 -43.71 43.33
N VAL A 1097 -18.45 -42.51 43.70
CA VAL A 1097 -19.68 -41.89 43.22
C VAL A 1097 -19.37 -40.90 42.11
N ALA A 1098 -18.41 -40.00 42.33
CA ALA A 1098 -17.87 -39.13 41.29
C ALA A 1098 -16.41 -38.73 41.58
N VAL A 1099 -15.63 -38.47 40.54
CA VAL A 1099 -14.24 -37.95 40.61
C VAL A 1099 -14.15 -36.59 39.94
N ILE A 1100 -13.26 -35.74 40.44
CA ILE A 1100 -12.92 -34.46 39.81
C ILE A 1100 -11.41 -34.39 39.65
N ASP A 1101 -10.93 -33.81 38.54
CA ASP A 1101 -9.51 -33.56 38.29
C ASP A 1101 -9.10 -32.12 38.68
N GLU A 1102 -7.80 -31.82 38.58
CA GLU A 1102 -7.26 -30.49 38.90
C GLU A 1102 -7.71 -29.40 37.91
N ALA A 1103 -8.26 -29.77 36.74
CA ALA A 1103 -8.85 -28.84 35.78
C ALA A 1103 -10.35 -28.59 36.03
N GLY A 1104 -10.96 -29.25 37.03
CA GLY A 1104 -12.37 -29.08 37.41
C GLY A 1104 -13.37 -29.96 36.66
N LYS A 1105 -12.92 -30.98 35.93
CA LYS A 1105 -13.82 -31.89 35.19
C LYS A 1105 -14.40 -32.95 36.13
N LEU A 1106 -15.69 -32.83 36.48
CA LEU A 1106 -16.40 -33.79 37.33
C LEU A 1106 -16.97 -34.94 36.48
N LYS A 1107 -16.64 -36.18 36.83
CA LYS A 1107 -17.20 -37.40 36.22
C LYS A 1107 -17.97 -38.24 37.21
N ALA A 1108 -19.21 -38.62 36.88
CA ALA A 1108 -19.97 -39.59 37.66
C ALA A 1108 -19.54 -41.04 37.37
N ILE A 1109 -19.30 -41.82 38.43
CA ILE A 1109 -18.79 -43.20 38.39
C ILE A 1109 -19.79 -44.21 38.98
N GLY A 1110 -20.68 -43.80 39.88
CA GLY A 1110 -21.62 -44.73 40.52
C GLY A 1110 -22.78 -44.06 41.25
N LEU A 1111 -23.87 -44.80 41.46
CA LEU A 1111 -25.06 -44.31 42.16
C LEU A 1111 -24.73 -43.91 43.62
N GLY A 1112 -25.14 -42.70 44.00
CA GLY A 1112 -25.01 -42.20 45.37
C GLY A 1112 -24.98 -40.68 45.43
N THR A 1113 -24.39 -40.15 46.49
CA THR A 1113 -24.15 -38.73 46.66
C THR A 1113 -22.72 -38.53 47.17
N THR A 1114 -22.05 -37.48 46.69
CA THR A 1114 -20.74 -37.07 47.18
C THR A 1114 -20.67 -35.55 47.26
N THR A 1115 -19.66 -35.03 47.93
CA THR A 1115 -19.41 -33.61 48.12
C THR A 1115 -18.11 -33.28 47.43
N ILE A 1116 -18.15 -32.33 46.48
CA ILE A 1116 -16.95 -31.74 45.92
C ILE A 1116 -16.56 -30.56 46.81
N THR A 1117 -15.32 -30.56 47.29
CA THR A 1117 -14.77 -29.53 48.16
C THR A 1117 -13.70 -28.77 47.41
N ALA A 1118 -13.85 -27.44 47.36
CA ALA A 1118 -12.85 -26.51 46.88
C ALA A 1118 -12.07 -25.90 48.06
N ALA A 1119 -10.75 -25.86 47.96
CA ALA A 1119 -9.87 -25.24 48.95
C ALA A 1119 -8.63 -24.64 48.27
N VAL A 1120 -8.24 -23.43 48.68
CA VAL A 1120 -6.99 -22.80 48.23
C VAL A 1120 -5.82 -23.37 49.04
N LYS A 1121 -4.72 -23.71 48.37
CA LYS A 1121 -3.41 -24.00 48.99
C LYS A 1121 -2.77 -22.69 49.47
N GLU A 1122 -2.11 -22.74 50.64
CA GLU A 1122 -1.24 -21.67 51.15
C GLU A 1122 -0.04 -21.42 50.22
#